data_AF-A0A7W0BZE5-F1
#
_entry.id   AF-A0A7W0BZE5-F1
#
_cell.length_a   1.000
_cell.length_b   1.000
_cell.length_c   1.000
_cell.angle_alpha   90.00
_cell.angle_beta   90.00
_cell.angle_gamma   90.00
#
_symmetry.space_group_name_H-M   'P 1'
#
loop_
_entity.id
_entity.type
_entity.pdbx_description
1 polymer ?
#
loop_
_entity_poly.entity_id
_entity_poly.type
_entity_poly.pdbx_seq_one_letter_code
_entity_poly.pdbx_strand_id
1 'polypeptide(L)'
;MRKRYVAIIVVLLLLIGGGVLYHSNFEYALLPEENDIKQYKANEQKGFDIWGKWISQHESNTQKSSTNEKKTLFSPEQGAIPIDERLLKLGREVFYKETFGNEVFLTDIMGIIDGPLTIGNMAKAILDLKGKGTTNLKVELAEDITIGDRTYKKGEKIDTGIDVPKGAYSPLGMPVVWNDGKIRIGISCAACHATVDPHTKKVIEGAPNNDLNAGLLMALATNSSAYFTHAHIEGLQKYIRSLDRKVIDSKGKEAILPDPEALEKEVDRIFASWPRGNFDSTIDMKANPSQIPDSFTLGDHPYGWSGFAAAGSFNGLTVFSNNVHAQNADSLAQSEISEPLFGIDEEVYLGTILQNAANPKLRYKPTTERKPSEFFQSVDPTPGVVGVNQLVAPPQFPKVSLVAPDGLIVSEKGFRFNEQNNAVAAWQNTLNPPDPKKRPTAEQIERGREVFVKAGCVSCHAGAHLTNHRVVSSQFIGTEPSRAQALKKTEKVFGEAVLYAPDTPVPIPKNAKVLKVPTDHLDKEQIRLAFAHGNSPGGYKVPSLIGLYWTAPYLHDGGVAVGRNGEPGISGTVLKGIVPDPRNSLRALMDRKLREQVINANKSSKQLQDVHVSGEGHRYWIDEASGFTKEEQEAVIDYLFSVTSP
;
A
#
# COMPACT_ATOMS: atom_id res chain seq x y z
N MET A 1 11.64 46.51 41.93
CA MET A 1 10.32 45.86 41.78
C MET A 1 9.88 45.69 40.31
N ARG A 2 9.84 46.76 39.49
CA ARG A 2 9.36 46.72 38.08
C ARG A 2 10.04 45.67 37.16
N LYS A 3 11.37 45.48 37.26
CA LYS A 3 12.11 44.47 36.48
C LYS A 3 11.75 43.01 36.83
N ARG A 4 11.37 42.73 38.09
CA ARG A 4 10.91 41.38 38.51
C ARG A 4 9.54 41.06 37.92
N TYR A 5 8.63 42.04 37.89
CA TYR A 5 7.31 41.85 37.28
C TYR A 5 7.37 41.64 35.76
N VAL A 6 8.25 42.37 35.06
CA VAL A 6 8.47 42.14 33.61
C VAL A 6 9.04 40.74 33.34
N ALA A 7 10.02 40.29 34.14
CA ALA A 7 10.56 38.94 34.01
C ALA A 7 9.51 37.84 34.27
N ILE A 8 8.67 38.02 35.29
CA ILE A 8 7.57 37.10 35.60
C ILE A 8 6.53 37.08 34.46
N ILE A 9 6.19 38.24 33.89
CA ILE A 9 5.25 38.33 32.75
C ILE A 9 5.82 37.66 31.51
N VAL A 10 7.11 37.85 31.21
CA VAL A 10 7.77 37.18 30.08
C VAL A 10 7.81 35.66 30.28
N VAL A 11 8.15 35.19 31.48
CA VAL A 11 8.11 33.75 31.80
C VAL A 11 6.68 33.21 31.70
N LEU A 12 5.67 33.92 32.20
CA LEU A 12 4.28 33.54 32.05
C LEU A 12 3.84 33.50 30.60
N LEU A 13 4.24 34.48 29.76
CA LEU A 13 3.93 34.49 28.33
C LEU A 13 4.64 33.37 27.57
N LEU A 14 5.86 33.00 27.97
CA LEU A 14 6.57 31.85 27.42
C LEU A 14 5.97 30.52 27.89
N LEU A 15 5.50 30.42 29.13
CA LEU A 15 4.81 29.25 29.65
C LEU A 15 3.40 29.10 29.05
N ILE A 16 2.68 30.21 28.88
CA ILE A 16 1.38 30.24 28.19
C ILE A 16 1.58 29.94 26.71
N GLY A 17 2.56 30.56 26.04
CA GLY A 17 2.88 30.29 24.64
C GLY A 17 3.35 28.86 24.41
N GLY A 18 4.22 28.34 25.28
CA GLY A 18 4.66 26.94 25.27
C GLY A 18 3.53 25.96 25.59
N GLY A 19 2.65 26.31 26.53
CA GLY A 19 1.45 25.53 26.85
C GLY A 19 0.43 25.52 25.71
N VAL A 20 0.22 26.65 25.03
CA VAL A 20 -0.65 26.77 23.85
C VAL A 20 -0.09 25.95 22.68
N LEU A 21 1.22 26.01 22.42
CA LEU A 21 1.87 25.20 21.38
C LEU A 21 1.87 23.70 21.70
N TYR A 22 1.96 23.34 22.99
CA TYR A 22 1.88 21.94 23.42
C TYR A 22 0.48 21.34 23.21
N HIS A 23 -0.59 22.15 23.40
CA HIS A 23 -1.98 21.72 23.25
C HIS A 23 -2.61 22.08 21.90
N SER A 24 -1.88 22.73 20.99
CA SER A 24 -2.36 23.01 19.64
C SER A 24 -2.26 21.75 18.80
N ASN A 25 -3.30 21.47 18.02
CA ASN A 25 -3.28 20.44 16.99
C ASN A 25 -3.25 21.11 15.63
N PHE A 26 -2.30 20.73 14.79
CA PHE A 26 -2.20 21.23 13.42
C PHE A 26 -1.88 20.07 12.48
N GLU A 27 -2.56 20.03 11.35
CA GLU A 27 -2.30 19.06 10.30
C GLU A 27 -2.16 19.79 8.97
N TYR A 28 -1.17 19.39 8.20
CA TYR A 28 -0.99 19.86 6.83
C TYR A 28 -0.75 18.69 5.88
N ALA A 29 -1.59 18.62 4.85
CA ALA A 29 -1.48 17.66 3.76
C ALA A 29 -1.73 18.38 2.43
N LEU A 30 -0.98 18.00 1.39
CA LEU A 30 -1.15 18.55 0.06
C LEU A 30 -2.36 17.91 -0.63
N LEU A 31 -3.36 18.73 -0.95
CA LEU A 31 -4.45 18.38 -1.86
C LEU A 31 -4.30 19.20 -3.15
N PRO A 32 -3.89 18.60 -4.27
CA PRO A 32 -3.70 19.34 -5.52
C PRO A 32 -4.99 19.98 -6.02
N GLU A 33 -4.91 21.20 -6.54
CA GLU A 33 -6.01 21.85 -7.26
C GLU A 33 -6.17 21.25 -8.67
N GLU A 34 -7.34 21.41 -9.30
CA GLU A 34 -7.60 20.87 -10.64
C GLU A 34 -6.56 21.31 -11.70
N ASN A 35 -6.05 22.53 -11.59
CA ASN A 35 -5.04 23.07 -12.51
C ASN A 35 -3.67 22.41 -12.35
N ASP A 36 -3.38 21.83 -11.19
CA ASP A 36 -2.12 21.14 -10.88
C ASP A 36 -2.16 19.66 -11.28
N ILE A 37 -3.33 19.17 -11.68
CA ILE A 37 -3.55 17.79 -12.12
C ILE A 37 -3.36 17.70 -13.65
N LYS A 38 -2.76 16.59 -14.07
CA LYS A 38 -2.69 16.21 -15.48
C LYS A 38 -4.09 15.77 -15.93
N GLN A 39 -4.60 16.45 -16.95
CA GLN A 39 -5.96 16.24 -17.45
C GLN A 39 -6.21 14.78 -17.86
N TYR A 40 -7.34 14.25 -17.39
CA TYR A 40 -7.91 12.96 -17.78
C TYR A 40 -9.43 13.10 -17.86
N LYS A 41 -10.09 12.16 -18.53
CA LYS A 41 -11.56 12.12 -18.60
C LYS A 41 -12.08 11.19 -17.51
N ALA A 42 -12.65 11.73 -16.45
CA ALA A 42 -13.22 10.93 -15.37
C ALA A 42 -14.47 10.13 -15.80
N ASN A 43 -14.73 9.02 -15.12
CA ASN A 43 -15.97 8.26 -15.27
C ASN A 43 -17.10 8.88 -14.43
N GLU A 44 -18.32 8.88 -14.96
CA GLU A 44 -19.51 9.31 -14.21
C GLU A 44 -20.14 8.11 -13.49
N GLN A 45 -19.92 8.00 -12.17
CA GLN A 45 -20.49 6.93 -11.35
C GLN A 45 -21.36 7.47 -10.22
N LYS A 46 -22.52 8.05 -10.55
CA LYS A 46 -23.55 8.41 -9.55
C LYS A 46 -24.62 7.32 -9.45
N GLY A 47 -24.99 6.92 -8.24
CA GLY A 47 -25.94 5.83 -8.01
C GLY A 47 -25.75 5.15 -6.66
N PHE A 48 -25.81 3.83 -6.64
CA PHE A 48 -25.61 3.01 -5.44
C PHE A 48 -24.66 1.86 -5.74
N ASP A 49 -23.76 1.55 -4.81
CA ASP A 49 -23.12 0.23 -4.72
C ASP A 49 -23.82 -0.60 -3.66
N ILE A 50 -24.11 -1.87 -3.95
CA ILE A 50 -24.62 -2.82 -2.97
C ILE A 50 -23.77 -4.08 -3.10
N TRP A 51 -22.77 -4.22 -2.23
CA TRP A 51 -21.86 -5.36 -2.20
C TRP A 51 -21.19 -5.62 -3.56
N GLY A 52 -20.77 -4.55 -4.25
CA GLY A 52 -20.12 -4.61 -5.57
C GLY A 52 -21.06 -4.56 -6.77
N LYS A 53 -22.37 -4.67 -6.54
CA LYS A 53 -23.36 -4.43 -7.58
C LYS A 53 -23.65 -2.93 -7.70
N TRP A 54 -23.19 -2.34 -8.80
CA TRP A 54 -23.53 -0.97 -9.16
C TRP A 54 -24.97 -0.87 -9.70
N ILE A 55 -25.70 0.15 -9.24
CA ILE A 55 -27.05 0.49 -9.70
C ILE A 55 -27.07 1.99 -10.01
N SER A 56 -27.36 2.33 -11.28
CA SER A 56 -27.36 3.73 -11.70
C SER A 56 -28.46 4.54 -11.02
N GLN A 57 -28.28 5.86 -10.96
CA GLN A 57 -29.30 6.77 -10.41
C GLN A 57 -30.65 6.63 -11.14
N HIS A 58 -30.63 6.45 -12.46
CA HIS A 58 -31.85 6.28 -13.26
C HIS A 58 -32.59 4.98 -12.88
N GLU A 59 -31.88 3.86 -12.85
CA GLU A 59 -32.46 2.56 -12.45
C GLU A 59 -32.97 2.59 -11.01
N SER A 60 -32.25 3.24 -10.10
CA SER A 60 -32.71 3.42 -8.72
C SER A 60 -34.03 4.18 -8.65
N ASN A 61 -34.19 5.27 -9.41
CA ASN A 61 -35.42 6.06 -9.44
C ASN A 61 -36.59 5.26 -10.03
N THR A 62 -36.36 4.45 -11.07
CA THR A 62 -37.36 3.55 -11.64
C THR A 62 -37.76 2.45 -10.63
N GLN A 63 -36.80 1.86 -9.92
CA GLN A 63 -37.07 0.79 -8.94
C GLN A 63 -37.77 1.31 -7.67
N LYS A 64 -37.39 2.48 -7.14
CA LYS A 64 -38.03 3.13 -5.98
C LYS A 64 -39.51 3.50 -6.19
N SER A 65 -39.93 3.65 -7.44
CA SER A 65 -41.32 3.95 -7.80
C SER A 65 -42.25 2.73 -7.73
N SER A 66 -41.71 1.54 -7.46
CA SER A 66 -42.47 0.28 -7.37
C SER A 66 -42.35 -0.36 -5.99
N THR A 67 -43.37 -0.19 -5.14
CA THR A 67 -43.58 -0.79 -3.79
C THR A 67 -42.61 -0.37 -2.66
N ASN A 68 -43.11 -0.38 -1.41
CA ASN A 68 -42.33 -0.02 -0.21
C ASN A 68 -41.16 -0.99 0.09
N GLU A 69 -41.26 -2.26 -0.30
CA GLU A 69 -40.20 -3.26 -0.14
C GLU A 69 -38.93 -2.96 -0.95
N LYS A 70 -39.04 -2.20 -2.05
CA LYS A 70 -37.85 -1.80 -2.84
C LYS A 70 -37.14 -0.57 -2.28
N LYS A 71 -37.79 0.23 -1.43
CA LYS A 71 -37.13 1.36 -0.74
C LYS A 71 -36.15 0.88 0.34
N THR A 72 -36.40 -0.27 0.97
CA THR A 72 -35.51 -0.85 1.99
C THR A 72 -34.27 -1.52 1.38
N LEU A 73 -34.33 -1.97 0.12
CA LEU A 73 -33.19 -2.58 -0.59
C LEU A 73 -32.01 -1.61 -0.76
N PHE A 74 -32.29 -0.31 -0.90
CA PHE A 74 -31.28 0.75 -1.09
C PHE A 74 -30.88 1.45 0.21
N SER A 75 -31.21 0.90 1.38
CA SER A 75 -30.81 1.51 2.64
C SER A 75 -29.38 1.10 3.04
N PRO A 76 -28.62 2.03 3.65
CA PRO A 76 -27.34 1.69 4.29
C PRO A 76 -27.44 0.54 5.28
N GLU A 77 -28.57 0.40 5.98
CA GLU A 77 -28.85 -0.73 6.87
C GLU A 77 -28.82 -2.10 6.17
N GLN A 78 -28.89 -2.16 4.84
CA GLN A 78 -28.79 -3.39 4.04
C GLN A 78 -27.46 -3.50 3.27
N GLY A 79 -26.51 -2.60 3.52
CA GLY A 79 -25.19 -2.57 2.87
C GLY A 79 -25.11 -1.65 1.66
N ALA A 80 -26.15 -0.85 1.36
CA ALA A 80 -26.13 0.07 0.22
C ALA A 80 -25.30 1.33 0.50
N ILE A 81 -24.42 1.68 -0.43
CA ILE A 81 -23.58 2.87 -0.40
C ILE A 81 -24.07 3.86 -1.46
N PRO A 82 -24.65 5.02 -1.08
CA PRO A 82 -25.00 6.05 -2.05
C PRO A 82 -23.73 6.72 -2.59
N ILE A 83 -23.57 6.73 -3.91
CA ILE A 83 -22.47 7.39 -4.60
C ILE A 83 -22.94 8.75 -5.10
N ASP A 84 -22.67 9.77 -4.30
CA ASP A 84 -23.01 11.18 -4.56
C ASP A 84 -21.74 12.06 -4.56
N GLU A 85 -21.90 13.36 -4.84
CA GLU A 85 -20.78 14.30 -4.89
C GLU A 85 -20.07 14.45 -3.54
N ARG A 86 -20.80 14.27 -2.43
CA ARG A 86 -20.21 14.33 -1.08
C ARG A 86 -19.27 13.16 -0.87
N LEU A 87 -19.70 11.94 -1.23
CA LEU A 87 -18.88 10.74 -1.11
C LEU A 87 -17.64 10.83 -2.02
N LEU A 88 -17.79 11.28 -3.26
CA LEU A 88 -16.67 11.42 -4.20
C LEU A 88 -15.65 12.47 -3.73
N LYS A 89 -16.13 13.61 -3.21
CA LYS A 89 -15.26 14.64 -2.62
C LYS A 89 -14.51 14.10 -1.40
N LEU A 90 -15.22 13.42 -0.50
CA LEU A 90 -14.60 12.77 0.65
C LEU A 90 -13.55 11.75 0.20
N GLY A 91 -13.83 10.96 -0.84
CA GLY A 91 -12.91 9.96 -1.37
C GLY A 91 -11.60 10.56 -1.84
N ARG A 92 -11.67 11.68 -2.57
CA ARG A 92 -10.48 12.43 -2.97
C ARG A 92 -9.73 13.02 -1.77
N GLU A 93 -10.43 13.57 -0.79
CA GLU A 93 -9.80 14.10 0.43
C GLU A 93 -9.09 13.00 1.21
N VAL A 94 -9.73 11.85 1.42
CA VAL A 94 -9.16 10.67 2.09
C VAL A 94 -7.90 10.21 1.35
N PHE A 95 -7.97 10.07 0.02
CA PHE A 95 -6.84 9.61 -0.79
C PHE A 95 -5.55 10.44 -0.58
N TYR A 96 -5.67 11.76 -0.47
CA TYR A 96 -4.52 12.65 -0.33
C TYR A 96 -4.11 12.94 1.11
N LYS A 97 -5.07 13.00 2.03
CA LYS A 97 -4.85 13.58 3.37
C LYS A 97 -4.90 12.57 4.49
N GLU A 98 -5.71 11.53 4.37
CA GLU A 98 -6.01 10.65 5.50
C GLU A 98 -4.84 9.71 5.79
N THR A 99 -4.42 9.67 7.05
CA THR A 99 -3.37 8.79 7.56
C THR A 99 -3.93 7.68 8.45
N PHE A 100 -5.17 7.83 8.94
CA PHE A 100 -5.80 6.99 9.95
C PHE A 100 -4.93 6.82 11.21
N GLY A 101 -4.16 7.85 11.57
CA GLY A 101 -3.29 7.86 12.76
C GLY A 101 -1.93 7.17 12.58
N ASN A 102 -1.59 6.71 11.36
CA ASN A 102 -0.35 5.96 11.14
C ASN A 102 0.93 6.74 11.42
N GLU A 103 0.86 8.06 11.54
CA GLU A 103 1.98 8.89 11.95
C GLU A 103 2.48 8.55 13.36
N VAL A 104 1.63 7.98 14.23
CA VAL A 104 2.04 7.46 15.55
C VAL A 104 2.97 6.26 15.37
N PHE A 105 2.57 5.26 14.58
CA PHE A 105 3.43 4.09 14.34
C PHE A 105 4.71 4.49 13.61
N LEU A 106 4.59 5.21 12.50
CA LEU A 106 5.72 5.58 11.65
C LEU A 106 6.73 6.48 12.39
N THR A 107 6.26 7.48 13.14
CA THR A 107 7.16 8.44 13.81
C THR A 107 7.54 8.02 15.23
N ASP A 108 6.60 7.57 16.05
CA ASP A 108 6.87 7.32 17.47
C ASP A 108 7.34 5.89 17.76
N ILE A 109 6.99 4.90 16.93
CA ILE A 109 7.42 3.52 17.12
C ILE A 109 8.58 3.17 16.20
N MET A 110 8.43 3.34 14.89
CA MET A 110 9.45 3.02 13.89
C MET A 110 10.56 4.08 13.83
N GLY A 111 10.22 5.36 13.96
CA GLY A 111 11.19 6.46 13.95
C GLY A 111 11.71 6.80 12.56
N ILE A 112 10.82 6.89 11.56
CA ILE A 112 11.17 7.21 10.15
C ILE A 112 11.88 8.56 9.94
N ILE A 113 11.85 9.43 10.96
CA ILE A 113 12.46 10.77 10.94
C ILE A 113 13.50 10.98 12.04
N ASP A 114 13.74 9.94 12.86
CA ASP A 114 14.64 10.00 14.02
C ASP A 114 16.03 9.45 13.68
N GLY A 115 16.19 8.84 12.50
CA GLY A 115 17.47 8.35 11.97
C GLY A 115 18.17 9.34 11.03
N PRO A 116 18.99 8.86 10.07
CA PRO A 116 19.74 9.72 9.16
C PRO A 116 18.88 10.58 8.22
N LEU A 117 17.63 10.16 7.97
CA LEU A 117 16.66 10.95 7.23
C LEU A 117 15.86 11.81 8.21
N THR A 118 15.99 13.14 8.13
CA THR A 118 15.34 14.06 9.08
C THR A 118 14.38 15.02 8.39
N ILE A 119 13.38 15.51 9.11
CA ILE A 119 12.45 16.55 8.61
C ILE A 119 13.22 17.79 8.16
N GLY A 120 14.25 18.20 8.89
CA GLY A 120 15.05 19.37 8.54
C GLY A 120 15.73 19.23 7.17
N ASN A 121 16.33 18.06 6.90
CA ASN A 121 16.98 17.80 5.62
C ASN A 121 15.96 17.62 4.48
N MET A 122 14.79 17.01 4.74
CA MET A 122 13.70 16.95 3.77
C MET A 122 13.18 18.35 3.41
N ALA A 123 12.91 19.20 4.40
CA ALA A 123 12.47 20.58 4.19
C ALA A 123 13.52 21.39 3.41
N LYS A 124 14.81 21.24 3.74
CA LYS A 124 15.92 21.83 2.98
C LYS A 124 15.89 21.39 1.51
N ALA A 125 15.76 20.09 1.26
CA ALA A 125 15.71 19.54 -0.09
C ALA A 125 14.51 20.09 -0.90
N ILE A 126 13.34 20.24 -0.28
CA ILE A 126 12.14 20.82 -0.92
C ILE A 126 12.37 22.30 -1.26
N LEU A 127 12.93 23.08 -0.32
CA LEU A 127 13.25 24.50 -0.58
C LEU A 127 14.26 24.66 -1.72
N ASP A 128 15.24 23.75 -1.82
CA ASP A 128 16.25 23.73 -2.89
C ASP A 128 15.63 23.48 -4.28
N LEU A 129 14.42 22.89 -4.36
CA LEU A 129 13.69 22.76 -5.62
C LEU A 129 13.23 24.11 -6.18
N LYS A 130 13.11 25.16 -5.34
CA LYS A 130 12.64 26.49 -5.72
C LYS A 130 11.31 26.46 -6.50
N GLY A 131 10.39 25.60 -6.06
CA GLY A 131 9.07 25.42 -6.68
C GLY A 131 9.05 24.66 -8.01
N LYS A 132 10.18 24.10 -8.49
CA LYS A 132 10.23 23.36 -9.76
C LYS A 132 9.50 22.00 -9.71
N GLY A 133 9.35 21.42 -8.53
CA GLY A 133 8.87 20.05 -8.34
C GLY A 133 9.87 18.99 -8.78
N THR A 134 9.64 17.75 -8.37
CA THR A 134 10.49 16.58 -8.68
C THR A 134 9.67 15.29 -8.59
N THR A 135 10.13 14.25 -9.30
CA THR A 135 9.62 12.87 -9.13
C THR A 135 10.49 12.05 -8.15
N ASN A 136 11.54 12.68 -7.61
CA ASN A 136 12.48 12.01 -6.71
C ASN A 136 13.19 13.10 -5.91
N LEU A 137 12.70 13.37 -4.71
CA LEU A 137 13.32 14.30 -3.78
C LEU A 137 14.64 13.70 -3.29
N LYS A 138 15.77 14.30 -3.64
CA LYS A 138 17.08 13.84 -3.16
C LYS A 138 17.41 14.51 -1.84
N VAL A 139 17.59 13.72 -0.78
CA VAL A 139 17.78 14.23 0.59
C VAL A 139 19.17 13.90 1.10
N GLU A 140 19.81 14.88 1.73
CA GLU A 140 21.11 14.71 2.40
C GLU A 140 20.92 13.96 3.73
N LEU A 141 21.77 12.97 4.00
CA LEU A 141 21.75 12.26 5.28
C LEU A 141 22.38 13.09 6.41
N ALA A 142 21.79 13.03 7.60
CA ALA A 142 22.23 13.78 8.78
C ALA A 142 23.45 13.15 9.49
N GLU A 143 23.65 11.85 9.31
CA GLU A 143 24.71 11.05 9.93
C GLU A 143 25.14 9.88 9.03
N ASP A 144 26.26 9.26 9.39
CA ASP A 144 26.76 8.05 8.74
C ASP A 144 25.90 6.85 9.18
N ILE A 145 25.58 5.96 8.25
CA ILE A 145 24.90 4.68 8.55
C ILE A 145 25.45 3.58 7.66
N THR A 146 25.48 2.35 8.17
CA THR A 146 25.86 1.17 7.38
C THR A 146 24.70 0.19 7.33
N ILE A 147 24.22 -0.11 6.13
CA ILE A 147 23.15 -1.06 5.88
C ILE A 147 23.70 -2.14 4.95
N GLY A 148 23.70 -3.39 5.43
CA GLY A 148 24.37 -4.49 4.75
C GLY A 148 25.84 -4.15 4.47
N ASP A 149 26.24 -4.22 3.20
CA ASP A 149 27.61 -3.95 2.75
C ASP A 149 27.84 -2.49 2.34
N ARG A 150 26.82 -1.62 2.44
CA ARG A 150 26.91 -0.22 2.02
C ARG A 150 26.96 0.71 3.24
N THR A 151 28.03 1.50 3.31
CA THR A 151 28.10 2.66 4.23
C THR A 151 27.69 3.92 3.48
N TYR A 152 26.63 4.57 3.95
CA TYR A 152 26.21 5.88 3.51
C TYR A 152 26.87 6.94 4.39
N LYS A 153 27.35 8.02 3.76
CA LYS A 153 28.02 9.11 4.48
C LYS A 153 27.08 10.25 4.79
N LYS A 154 27.30 10.89 5.93
CA LYS A 154 26.69 12.18 6.26
C LYS A 154 26.87 13.16 5.10
N GLY A 155 25.79 13.81 4.69
CA GLY A 155 25.76 14.72 3.55
C GLY A 155 25.64 14.04 2.18
N GLU A 156 25.73 12.71 2.10
CA GLU A 156 25.39 11.97 0.87
C GLU A 156 23.91 12.19 0.54
N LYS A 157 23.62 12.46 -0.74
CA LYS A 157 22.25 12.59 -1.23
C LYS A 157 21.72 11.25 -1.68
N ILE A 158 20.65 10.78 -1.05
CA ILE A 158 19.96 9.56 -1.44
C ILE A 158 18.76 9.86 -2.34
N ASP A 159 18.42 8.93 -3.21
CA ASP A 159 17.16 8.94 -3.95
C ASP A 159 16.06 8.38 -3.05
N THR A 160 15.07 9.21 -2.72
CA THR A 160 13.93 8.80 -1.89
C THR A 160 12.74 8.33 -2.72
N GLY A 161 12.63 8.77 -3.98
CA GLY A 161 11.42 8.58 -4.78
C GLY A 161 10.19 9.33 -4.26
N ILE A 162 10.39 10.28 -3.34
CA ILE A 162 9.31 11.12 -2.83
C ILE A 162 9.00 12.19 -3.88
N ASP A 163 7.73 12.25 -4.27
CA ASP A 163 7.23 13.18 -5.27
C ASP A 163 6.85 14.53 -4.66
N VAL A 164 7.27 15.61 -5.32
CA VAL A 164 6.91 16.98 -4.95
C VAL A 164 6.35 17.68 -6.19
N PRO A 165 5.05 17.98 -6.24
CA PRO A 165 4.46 18.70 -7.37
C PRO A 165 5.06 20.08 -7.56
N LYS A 166 4.94 20.63 -8.78
CA LYS A 166 5.39 22.00 -9.06
C LYS A 166 4.67 22.99 -8.15
N GLY A 167 5.42 23.92 -7.56
CA GLY A 167 4.88 24.94 -6.66
C GLY A 167 4.53 24.46 -5.25
N ALA A 168 4.57 23.16 -4.97
CA ALA A 168 4.26 22.61 -3.65
C ALA A 168 5.44 22.77 -2.67
N TYR A 169 5.11 22.91 -1.39
CA TYR A 169 6.05 22.97 -0.27
C TYR A 169 6.02 21.74 0.63
N SER A 170 5.24 20.72 0.26
CA SER A 170 5.18 19.43 0.93
C SER A 170 5.08 18.32 -0.10
N PRO A 171 5.59 17.12 0.20
CA PRO A 171 5.43 15.97 -0.66
C PRO A 171 3.98 15.54 -0.88
N LEU A 172 3.78 14.80 -1.96
CA LEU A 172 2.51 14.12 -2.22
C LEU A 172 2.31 13.00 -1.20
N GLY A 173 1.15 13.02 -0.53
CA GLY A 173 0.71 11.94 0.36
C GLY A 173 1.54 11.70 1.62
N MET A 174 2.30 12.70 2.09
CA MET A 174 3.00 12.63 3.39
C MET A 174 2.52 13.74 4.35
N PRO A 175 1.31 13.60 4.94
CA PRO A 175 0.78 14.58 5.89
C PRO A 175 1.71 14.82 7.08
N VAL A 176 1.84 16.08 7.47
CA VAL A 176 2.58 16.51 8.66
C VAL A 176 1.59 16.86 9.75
N VAL A 177 1.70 16.17 10.88
CA VAL A 177 0.83 16.34 12.04
C VAL A 177 1.65 16.91 13.20
N TRP A 178 1.13 17.94 13.84
CA TRP A 178 1.60 18.43 15.13
C TRP A 178 0.54 18.10 16.18
N ASN A 179 0.90 17.23 17.12
CA ASN A 179 0.06 16.85 18.26
C ASN A 179 0.97 16.50 19.45
N ASP A 180 0.53 16.75 20.68
CA ASP A 180 1.25 16.51 21.94
C ASP A 180 2.65 17.15 21.99
N GLY A 181 2.81 18.29 21.33
CA GLY A 181 4.08 19.02 21.24
C GLY A 181 5.16 18.34 20.37
N LYS A 182 4.80 17.37 19.52
CA LYS A 182 5.71 16.68 18.60
C LYS A 182 5.22 16.78 17.15
N ILE A 183 6.17 16.91 16.21
CA ILE A 183 5.92 16.73 14.78
C ILE A 183 5.93 15.23 14.48
N ARG A 184 4.92 14.77 13.76
CA ARG A 184 4.80 13.42 13.19
C ARG A 184 4.55 13.51 11.70
N ILE A 185 5.01 12.49 10.98
CA ILE A 185 4.76 12.32 9.55
C ILE A 185 4.00 11.03 9.36
N GLY A 186 2.86 11.14 8.68
CA GLY A 186 2.06 10.00 8.24
C GLY A 186 2.17 9.78 6.74
N ILE A 187 1.49 8.75 6.28
CA ILE A 187 1.41 8.39 4.85
C ILE A 187 -0.07 8.22 4.49
N SER A 188 -0.48 8.84 3.38
CA SER A 188 -1.79 8.60 2.75
C SER A 188 -1.63 7.78 1.47
N CYS A 189 -2.76 7.36 0.87
CA CYS A 189 -2.76 6.59 -0.38
C CYS A 189 -1.96 7.28 -1.50
N ALA A 190 -1.98 8.61 -1.55
CA ALA A 190 -1.31 9.39 -2.59
C ALA A 190 0.23 9.30 -2.59
N ALA A 191 0.88 8.84 -1.53
CA ALA A 191 2.34 8.66 -1.53
C ALA A 191 2.76 7.52 -2.48
N CYS A 192 1.91 6.49 -2.58
CA CYS A 192 2.13 5.30 -3.38
C CYS A 192 1.34 5.32 -4.70
N HIS A 193 0.10 5.80 -4.67
CA HIS A 193 -0.86 5.64 -5.79
C HIS A 193 -1.11 6.92 -6.59
N ALA A 194 -0.29 7.95 -6.41
CA ALA A 194 -0.22 9.09 -7.29
C ALA A 194 1.24 9.45 -7.53
N THR A 195 1.51 10.08 -8.67
CA THR A 195 2.86 10.52 -9.03
C THR A 195 2.84 11.85 -9.74
N VAL A 196 4.00 12.37 -10.09
CA VAL A 196 4.19 13.62 -10.82
C VAL A 196 4.69 13.35 -12.23
N ASP A 197 4.06 13.97 -13.24
CA ASP A 197 4.51 13.85 -14.63
C ASP A 197 5.96 14.38 -14.76
N PRO A 198 6.91 13.60 -15.30
CA PRO A 198 8.33 13.97 -15.27
C PRO A 198 8.65 15.23 -16.08
N HIS A 199 7.77 15.70 -16.97
CA HIS A 199 7.99 16.89 -17.79
C HIS A 199 7.23 18.11 -17.28
N THR A 200 5.93 17.95 -17.06
CA THR A 200 5.04 19.06 -16.67
C THR A 200 5.06 19.31 -15.17
N LYS A 201 5.48 18.31 -14.39
CA LYS A 201 5.45 18.30 -12.93
C LYS A 201 4.06 18.48 -12.31
N LYS A 202 3.02 18.18 -13.10
CA LYS A 202 1.64 18.06 -12.66
C LYS A 202 1.37 16.69 -12.05
N VAL A 203 0.43 16.61 -11.12
CA VAL A 203 0.04 15.36 -10.47
C VAL A 203 -0.72 14.47 -11.44
N ILE A 204 -0.41 13.18 -11.47
CA ILE A 204 -1.13 12.15 -12.18
C ILE A 204 -1.86 11.32 -11.13
N GLU A 205 -3.17 11.54 -11.02
CA GLU A 205 -4.04 10.80 -10.11
C GLU A 205 -4.15 9.34 -10.54
N GLY A 206 -3.92 8.43 -9.61
CA GLY A 206 -4.04 6.99 -9.80
C GLY A 206 -2.87 6.30 -10.48
N ALA A 207 -1.90 7.02 -11.05
CA ALA A 207 -0.67 6.39 -11.52
C ALA A 207 0.25 6.05 -10.33
N PRO A 208 0.87 4.87 -10.31
CA PRO A 208 1.71 4.44 -9.20
C PRO A 208 3.01 5.23 -9.14
N ASN A 209 3.49 5.50 -7.93
CA ASN A 209 4.82 6.02 -7.68
C ASN A 209 5.84 4.87 -7.83
N ASN A 210 6.29 4.65 -9.06
CA ASN A 210 7.17 3.54 -9.42
C ASN A 210 8.64 3.74 -9.01
N ASP A 211 9.01 4.86 -8.38
CA ASP A 211 10.36 5.07 -7.87
C ASP A 211 10.44 5.41 -6.37
N LEU A 212 9.31 5.40 -5.64
CA LEU A 212 9.28 5.46 -4.18
C LEU A 212 10.20 4.39 -3.57
N ASN A 213 11.17 4.83 -2.78
CA ASN A 213 12.16 3.95 -2.18
C ASN A 213 11.76 3.52 -0.76
N ALA A 214 10.54 2.99 -0.60
CA ALA A 214 9.95 2.66 0.70
C ALA A 214 10.87 1.77 1.55
N GLY A 215 11.51 0.77 0.93
CA GLY A 215 12.46 -0.11 1.59
C GLY A 215 13.65 0.65 2.20
N LEU A 216 14.35 1.49 1.44
CA LEU A 216 15.46 2.28 1.99
C LEU A 216 14.99 3.27 3.06
N LEU A 217 13.82 3.91 2.87
CA LEU A 217 13.28 4.85 3.84
C LEU A 217 13.02 4.17 5.20
N MET A 218 12.48 2.95 5.19
CA MET A 218 12.28 2.15 6.40
C MET A 218 13.60 1.63 6.99
N ALA A 219 14.56 1.23 6.16
CA ALA A 219 15.89 0.79 6.61
C ALA A 219 16.76 1.93 7.21
N LEU A 220 16.34 3.19 7.04
CA LEU A 220 16.95 4.36 7.67
C LEU A 220 16.24 4.77 8.97
N ALA A 221 15.16 4.10 9.34
CA ALA A 221 14.47 4.35 10.59
C ALA A 221 15.31 3.84 11.78
N THR A 222 14.97 4.27 12.99
CA THR A 222 15.69 3.85 14.21
C THR A 222 15.18 2.53 14.80
N ASN A 223 14.03 2.04 14.32
CA ASN A 223 13.38 0.80 14.72
C ASN A 223 12.58 0.18 13.56
N SER A 224 13.24 -0.03 12.42
CA SER A 224 12.76 -0.81 11.26
C SER A 224 12.29 -2.21 11.65
N SER A 225 12.85 -2.83 12.70
CA SER A 225 12.41 -4.12 13.22
C SER A 225 11.00 -4.09 13.81
N ALA A 226 10.37 -2.93 14.01
CA ALA A 226 8.92 -2.83 14.21
C ALA A 226 8.11 -3.44 13.04
N TYR A 227 8.75 -3.66 11.89
CA TYR A 227 8.17 -4.16 10.65
C TYR A 227 8.75 -5.52 10.21
N PHE A 228 9.36 -6.27 11.15
CA PHE A 228 10.12 -7.50 10.85
C PHE A 228 9.31 -8.61 10.15
N THR A 229 7.97 -8.57 10.20
CA THR A 229 7.08 -9.56 9.58
C THR A 229 7.14 -9.59 8.05
N HIS A 230 7.81 -8.62 7.44
CA HIS A 230 8.00 -8.47 5.98
C HIS A 230 9.46 -8.70 5.55
N ALA A 231 10.33 -9.10 6.49
CA ALA A 231 11.78 -9.10 6.29
C ALA A 231 12.40 -10.50 6.20
N HIS A 232 11.63 -11.55 5.90
CA HIS A 232 12.12 -12.94 5.85
C HIS A 232 12.87 -13.38 7.12
N ILE A 233 12.31 -13.11 8.30
CA ILE A 233 12.92 -13.52 9.56
C ILE A 233 12.62 -15.00 9.81
N GLU A 234 13.59 -15.88 9.56
CA GLU A 234 13.43 -17.34 9.72
C GLU A 234 12.98 -17.77 11.13
N GLY A 235 13.27 -16.94 12.14
CA GLY A 235 12.81 -17.11 13.52
C GLY A 235 13.57 -16.19 14.48
N LEU A 236 12.85 -15.63 15.47
CA LEU A 236 13.43 -14.71 16.44
C LEU A 236 14.56 -15.35 17.27
N GLN A 237 14.55 -16.68 17.42
CA GLN A 237 15.53 -17.44 18.19
C GLN A 237 16.95 -17.25 17.65
N LYS A 238 17.14 -17.00 16.35
CA LYS A 238 18.47 -16.76 15.75
C LYS A 238 19.14 -15.48 16.24
N TYR A 239 18.35 -14.55 16.78
CA TYR A 239 18.77 -13.22 17.21
C TYR A 239 18.85 -13.12 18.75
N ILE A 240 18.64 -14.21 19.48
CA ILE A 240 18.85 -14.21 20.94
C ILE A 240 20.36 -14.22 21.20
N ARG A 241 20.86 -13.14 21.84
CA ARG A 241 22.28 -12.99 22.22
C ARG A 241 22.52 -13.00 23.73
N SER A 242 21.47 -12.76 24.53
CA SER A 242 21.52 -12.79 25.99
C SER A 242 20.24 -13.40 26.55
N LEU A 243 20.37 -14.08 27.69
CA LEU A 243 19.24 -14.63 28.46
C LEU A 243 18.64 -13.61 29.44
N ASP A 244 19.21 -12.40 29.53
CA ASP A 244 18.77 -11.36 30.46
C ASP A 244 17.54 -10.59 29.95
N ARG A 245 17.20 -10.73 28.66
CA ARG A 245 16.05 -10.06 28.02
C ARG A 245 14.75 -10.84 28.21
N LYS A 246 14.47 -11.26 29.45
CA LYS A 246 13.31 -12.10 29.77
C LYS A 246 12.01 -11.30 29.81
N VAL A 247 10.93 -11.95 29.40
CA VAL A 247 9.55 -11.48 29.52
C VAL A 247 8.65 -12.63 29.97
N ILE A 248 7.46 -12.32 30.48
CA ILE A 248 6.41 -13.31 30.71
C ILE A 248 5.52 -13.37 29.47
N ASP A 249 5.35 -14.57 28.91
CA ASP A 249 4.52 -14.83 27.74
C ASP A 249 3.01 -14.81 28.07
N SER A 250 2.16 -14.93 27.04
CA SER A 250 0.70 -14.96 27.21
C SER A 250 0.23 -16.11 28.12
N LYS A 251 1.01 -17.19 28.21
CA LYS A 251 0.76 -18.43 28.99
C LYS A 251 1.39 -18.40 30.38
N GLY A 252 2.01 -17.29 30.79
CA GLY A 252 2.64 -17.14 32.10
C GLY A 252 4.01 -17.78 32.24
N LYS A 253 4.67 -18.15 31.14
CA LYS A 253 6.02 -18.73 31.12
C LYS A 253 7.07 -17.68 30.76
N GLU A 254 8.31 -17.93 31.15
CA GLU A 254 9.42 -17.09 30.70
C GLU A 254 9.70 -17.30 29.21
N ALA A 255 9.79 -16.20 28.48
CA ALA A 255 10.29 -16.13 27.11
C ALA A 255 11.43 -15.10 27.01
N ILE A 256 12.17 -15.12 25.89
CA ILE A 256 13.34 -14.26 25.69
C ILE A 256 13.13 -13.45 24.43
N LEU A 257 13.29 -12.13 24.55
CA LEU A 257 13.24 -11.22 23.41
C LEU A 257 14.54 -11.28 22.60
N PRO A 258 14.48 -11.10 21.26
CA PRO A 258 15.68 -11.03 20.44
C PRO A 258 16.55 -9.84 20.84
N ASP A 259 17.83 -9.90 20.49
CA ASP A 259 18.71 -8.74 20.53
C ASP A 259 18.24 -7.71 19.49
N PRO A 260 17.91 -6.47 19.91
CA PRO A 260 17.31 -5.49 19.01
C PRO A 260 18.27 -5.10 17.89
N GLU A 261 19.56 -4.88 18.19
CA GLU A 261 20.54 -4.46 17.18
C GLU A 261 20.80 -5.56 16.14
N ALA A 262 20.91 -6.82 16.56
CA ALA A 262 21.11 -7.93 15.65
C ALA A 262 19.90 -8.18 14.73
N LEU A 263 18.67 -8.02 15.25
CA LEU A 263 17.45 -8.14 14.46
C LEU A 263 17.31 -6.99 13.48
N GLU A 264 17.44 -5.75 13.97
CA GLU A 264 17.38 -4.51 13.19
C GLU A 264 18.33 -4.56 11.99
N LYS A 265 19.59 -4.96 12.21
CA LYS A 265 20.59 -5.04 11.15
C LYS A 265 20.18 -5.95 9.99
N GLU A 266 19.53 -7.07 10.28
CA GLU A 266 19.05 -7.98 9.22
C GLU A 266 17.79 -7.45 8.54
N VAL A 267 16.88 -6.84 9.31
CA VAL A 267 15.69 -6.17 8.77
C VAL A 267 16.08 -5.04 7.82
N ASP A 268 17.00 -4.16 8.23
CA ASP A 268 17.53 -3.07 7.40
C ASP A 268 18.14 -3.58 6.09
N ARG A 269 18.93 -4.66 6.17
CA ARG A 269 19.57 -5.28 5.00
C ARG A 269 18.51 -5.75 3.99
N ILE A 270 17.44 -6.38 4.47
CA ILE A 270 16.35 -6.88 3.63
C ILE A 270 15.53 -5.71 3.06
N PHE A 271 15.17 -4.71 3.86
CA PHE A 271 14.41 -3.56 3.39
C PHE A 271 15.18 -2.72 2.38
N ALA A 272 16.47 -2.48 2.59
CA ALA A 272 17.33 -1.84 1.58
C ALA A 272 17.46 -2.67 0.30
N SER A 273 17.08 -3.95 0.33
CA SER A 273 17.06 -4.82 -0.84
C SER A 273 15.80 -4.66 -1.71
N TRP A 274 14.72 -4.07 -1.19
CA TRP A 274 13.48 -3.87 -1.94
C TRP A 274 13.72 -2.93 -3.13
N PRO A 275 13.25 -3.28 -4.35
CA PRO A 275 13.30 -2.35 -5.46
C PRO A 275 12.42 -1.12 -5.20
N ARG A 276 12.83 0.02 -5.76
CA ARG A 276 11.99 1.23 -5.78
C ARG A 276 10.69 0.95 -6.54
N GLY A 277 9.59 1.54 -6.08
CA GLY A 277 8.25 1.29 -6.61
C GLY A 277 7.60 -0.01 -6.13
N ASN A 278 8.26 -0.76 -5.23
CA ASN A 278 7.71 -1.95 -4.61
C ASN A 278 7.45 -1.72 -3.10
N PHE A 279 6.42 -2.40 -2.59
CA PHE A 279 6.06 -2.42 -1.17
C PHE A 279 5.46 -3.78 -0.80
N ASP A 280 5.78 -4.29 0.38
CA ASP A 280 5.18 -5.53 0.88
C ASP A 280 3.96 -5.25 1.75
N SER A 281 2.78 -5.54 1.22
CA SER A 281 1.50 -5.39 1.93
C SER A 281 1.01 -6.66 2.63
N THR A 282 1.86 -7.67 2.85
CA THR A 282 1.49 -8.90 3.56
C THR A 282 2.47 -9.26 4.65
N ILE A 283 1.96 -9.83 5.74
CA ILE A 283 2.73 -10.15 6.94
C ILE A 283 3.16 -11.62 6.98
N ASP A 284 3.55 -12.26 5.88
CA ASP A 284 3.72 -13.72 5.83
C ASP A 284 5.05 -14.26 6.39
N MET A 285 5.89 -13.38 6.95
CA MET A 285 7.29 -13.62 7.36
C MET A 285 8.21 -13.93 6.18
N LYS A 286 7.88 -13.43 4.97
CA LYS A 286 8.77 -13.43 3.82
C LYS A 286 8.98 -11.99 3.35
N ALA A 287 10.06 -11.79 2.59
CA ALA A 287 10.29 -10.54 1.89
C ALA A 287 9.89 -10.75 0.43
N ASN A 288 8.64 -10.47 0.10
CA ASN A 288 8.13 -10.62 -1.26
C ASN A 288 7.38 -9.36 -1.73
N PRO A 289 8.04 -8.19 -1.66
CA PRO A 289 7.40 -6.92 -2.00
C PRO A 289 6.90 -6.96 -3.44
N SER A 290 5.67 -6.51 -3.63
CA SER A 290 5.05 -6.40 -4.94
C SER A 290 5.16 -4.97 -5.46
N GLN A 291 5.09 -4.80 -6.78
CA GLN A 291 4.92 -3.49 -7.38
C GLN A 291 3.70 -2.78 -6.82
N ILE A 292 3.86 -1.50 -6.52
CA ILE A 292 2.75 -0.62 -6.15
C ILE A 292 1.78 -0.57 -7.34
N PRO A 293 0.53 -1.03 -7.19
CA PRO A 293 -0.43 -1.01 -8.29
C PRO A 293 -0.96 0.40 -8.54
N ASP A 294 -1.49 0.63 -9.73
CA ASP A 294 -2.26 1.84 -10.02
C ASP A 294 -3.62 1.86 -9.30
N SER A 295 -4.32 3.00 -9.37
CA SER A 295 -5.70 3.17 -8.91
C SER A 295 -6.70 3.36 -10.06
N PHE A 296 -6.41 2.88 -11.26
CA PHE A 296 -7.36 2.82 -12.38
C PHE A 296 -8.29 1.60 -12.21
N THR A 297 -9.06 1.62 -11.14
CA THR A 297 -9.69 0.44 -10.52
C THR A 297 -10.99 -0.04 -11.17
N LEU A 298 -11.61 0.78 -12.03
CA LEU A 298 -12.92 0.46 -12.59
C LEU A 298 -12.84 -0.78 -13.48
N GLY A 299 -13.47 -1.86 -13.02
CA GLY A 299 -13.54 -3.14 -13.73
C GLY A 299 -12.29 -4.01 -13.59
N ASP A 300 -11.35 -3.68 -12.69
CA ASP A 300 -10.10 -4.42 -12.46
C ASP A 300 -10.21 -5.54 -11.38
N HIS A 301 -11.43 -5.83 -10.92
CA HIS A 301 -11.69 -6.85 -9.90
C HIS A 301 -11.34 -8.27 -10.38
N PRO A 302 -11.03 -9.21 -9.49
CA PRO A 302 -10.77 -9.00 -8.06
C PRO A 302 -9.47 -8.22 -7.82
N TYR A 303 -9.38 -7.54 -6.67
CA TYR A 303 -8.30 -6.61 -6.36
C TYR A 303 -7.16 -7.25 -5.55
N GLY A 304 -6.02 -6.55 -5.51
CA GLY A 304 -4.75 -7.07 -4.99
C GLY A 304 -4.10 -8.07 -5.95
N TRP A 305 -2.77 -8.19 -5.90
CA TRP A 305 -2.05 -9.04 -6.87
C TRP A 305 -2.50 -10.50 -6.88
N SER A 306 -2.86 -11.07 -5.73
CA SER A 306 -3.40 -12.44 -5.66
C SER A 306 -4.90 -12.54 -5.99
N GLY A 307 -5.63 -11.41 -6.04
CA GLY A 307 -7.08 -11.37 -6.17
C GLY A 307 -7.85 -11.61 -4.86
N PHE A 308 -7.22 -11.44 -3.70
CA PHE A 308 -7.87 -11.72 -2.40
C PHE A 308 -9.04 -10.78 -2.09
N ALA A 309 -9.00 -9.55 -2.59
CA ALA A 309 -10.05 -8.55 -2.38
C ALA A 309 -11.13 -8.70 -3.45
N ALA A 310 -11.94 -9.76 -3.31
CA ALA A 310 -12.97 -10.17 -4.26
C ALA A 310 -14.41 -9.98 -3.75
N ALA A 311 -14.58 -9.60 -2.49
CA ALA A 311 -15.88 -9.54 -1.83
C ALA A 311 -16.08 -8.20 -1.10
N GLY A 312 -17.33 -7.75 -0.97
CA GLY A 312 -17.67 -6.50 -0.29
C GLY A 312 -18.04 -5.38 -1.24
N SER A 313 -18.20 -4.17 -0.71
CA SER A 313 -18.58 -2.99 -1.50
C SER A 313 -17.57 -2.71 -2.60
N PHE A 314 -18.05 -2.26 -3.76
CA PHE A 314 -17.27 -1.97 -4.96
C PHE A 314 -16.44 -3.17 -5.46
N ASN A 315 -17.05 -4.36 -5.51
CA ASN A 315 -16.43 -5.64 -5.90
C ASN A 315 -15.19 -6.00 -5.06
N GLY A 316 -15.17 -5.56 -3.81
CA GLY A 316 -14.04 -5.75 -2.89
C GLY A 316 -12.97 -4.67 -2.93
N LEU A 317 -13.12 -3.60 -3.72
CA LEU A 317 -12.16 -2.49 -3.73
C LEU A 317 -11.98 -1.88 -2.32
N THR A 318 -13.04 -1.84 -1.52
CA THR A 318 -12.97 -1.38 -0.12
C THR A 318 -12.06 -2.24 0.75
N VAL A 319 -12.03 -3.55 0.52
CA VAL A 319 -11.12 -4.48 1.20
C VAL A 319 -9.68 -4.21 0.80
N PHE A 320 -9.45 -3.94 -0.48
CA PHE A 320 -8.13 -3.59 -0.99
C PHE A 320 -7.62 -2.27 -0.40
N SER A 321 -8.43 -1.21 -0.41
CA SER A 321 -8.06 0.09 0.16
C SER A 321 -7.86 0.05 1.68
N ASN A 322 -8.56 -0.83 2.38
CA ASN A 322 -8.40 -1.02 3.83
C ASN A 322 -7.04 -1.62 4.21
N ASN A 323 -6.58 -2.63 3.45
CA ASN A 323 -5.50 -3.53 3.85
C ASN A 323 -4.21 -2.81 4.28
N VAL A 324 -3.80 -1.77 3.54
CA VAL A 324 -2.54 -1.07 3.85
C VAL A 324 -2.64 -0.31 5.18
N HIS A 325 -3.72 0.40 5.44
CA HIS A 325 -3.84 1.20 6.66
C HIS A 325 -4.23 0.37 7.89
N ALA A 326 -4.95 -0.74 7.71
CA ALA A 326 -5.36 -1.64 8.80
C ALA A 326 -4.28 -2.65 9.24
N GLN A 327 -3.37 -3.02 8.34
CA GLN A 327 -2.33 -4.02 8.63
C GLN A 327 -0.91 -3.45 8.55
N ASN A 328 -0.61 -2.72 7.47
CA ASN A 328 0.76 -2.38 7.11
C ASN A 328 1.24 -1.05 7.68
N ALA A 329 0.34 -0.19 8.12
CA ALA A 329 0.71 1.08 8.71
C ALA A 329 0.79 0.99 10.25
N ASP A 330 0.57 -0.20 10.82
CA ASP A 330 0.61 -0.48 12.25
C ASP A 330 0.76 -1.99 12.53
N SER A 331 2.00 -2.44 12.74
CA SER A 331 2.27 -3.84 13.04
C SER A 331 1.71 -4.30 14.38
N LEU A 332 1.47 -3.39 15.34
CA LEU A 332 0.93 -3.77 16.66
C LEU A 332 -0.47 -4.36 16.54
N ALA A 333 -1.23 -3.95 15.51
CA ALA A 333 -2.59 -4.40 15.27
C ALA A 333 -2.72 -5.92 15.02
N GLN A 334 -1.60 -6.62 14.82
CA GLN A 334 -1.53 -8.05 14.53
C GLN A 334 -1.18 -8.91 15.76
N SER A 335 -1.05 -8.32 16.95
CA SER A 335 -0.62 -9.00 18.17
C SER A 335 -1.50 -10.21 18.51
N GLU A 336 -2.82 -10.05 18.42
CA GLU A 336 -3.85 -11.06 18.74
C GLU A 336 -3.80 -12.30 17.83
N ILE A 337 -3.22 -12.17 16.62
CA ILE A 337 -3.07 -13.28 15.66
C ILE A 337 -1.61 -13.66 15.37
N SER A 338 -0.67 -13.10 16.14
CA SER A 338 0.77 -13.36 15.96
C SER A 338 1.15 -14.83 16.16
N GLU A 339 0.52 -15.54 17.10
CA GLU A 339 0.80 -16.97 17.33
C GLU A 339 0.33 -17.84 16.15
N PRO A 340 -0.94 -17.80 15.69
CA PRO A 340 -1.36 -18.61 14.55
C PRO A 340 -0.64 -18.23 13.24
N LEU A 341 -0.34 -16.94 13.00
CA LEU A 341 0.28 -16.51 11.75
C LEU A 341 1.81 -16.67 11.73
N PHE A 342 2.50 -16.39 12.84
CA PHE A 342 3.97 -16.35 12.86
C PHE A 342 4.59 -17.40 13.78
N GLY A 343 3.79 -18.04 14.65
CA GLY A 343 4.32 -18.89 15.70
C GLY A 343 5.04 -18.10 16.80
N ILE A 344 4.69 -16.82 16.95
CA ILE A 344 5.28 -15.91 17.94
C ILE A 344 4.20 -15.62 18.97
N ASP A 345 4.52 -15.80 20.26
CA ASP A 345 3.61 -15.42 21.34
C ASP A 345 3.33 -13.91 21.33
N GLU A 346 2.11 -13.50 21.65
CA GLU A 346 1.67 -12.10 21.63
C GLU A 346 2.62 -11.16 22.40
N GLU A 347 3.08 -11.59 23.59
CA GLU A 347 3.97 -10.78 24.42
C GLU A 347 5.35 -10.67 23.80
N VAL A 348 5.85 -11.76 23.21
CA VAL A 348 7.13 -11.76 22.49
C VAL A 348 7.03 -10.87 21.25
N TYR A 349 5.89 -10.89 20.56
CA TYR A 349 5.63 -10.06 19.38
C TYR A 349 5.64 -8.57 19.73
N LEU A 350 4.82 -8.15 20.70
CA LEU A 350 4.75 -6.77 21.19
C LEU A 350 6.09 -6.32 21.76
N GLY A 351 6.73 -7.15 22.59
CA GLY A 351 8.04 -6.87 23.16
C GLY A 351 9.12 -6.69 22.08
N THR A 352 9.06 -7.47 21.00
CA THR A 352 10.00 -7.36 19.88
C THR A 352 9.85 -6.03 19.13
N ILE A 353 8.62 -5.56 18.90
CA ILE A 353 8.34 -4.28 18.22
C ILE A 353 8.71 -3.09 19.11
N LEU A 354 8.38 -3.15 20.40
CA LEU A 354 8.46 -2.01 21.31
C LEU A 354 9.84 -1.84 21.97
N GLN A 355 10.68 -2.87 22.03
CA GLN A 355 11.96 -2.82 22.75
C GLN A 355 12.94 -1.75 22.25
N ASN A 356 12.78 -1.32 21.00
CA ASN A 356 13.60 -0.27 20.40
C ASN A 356 12.75 0.91 19.87
N ALA A 357 11.50 1.06 20.34
CA ALA A 357 10.62 2.15 19.90
C ALA A 357 11.32 3.52 19.96
N ALA A 358 11.14 4.32 18.91
CA ALA A 358 11.83 5.58 18.74
C ALA A 358 11.50 6.58 19.86
N ASN A 359 10.21 6.69 20.21
CA ASN A 359 9.76 7.45 21.37
C ASN A 359 10.09 6.69 22.68
N PRO A 360 10.92 7.26 23.58
CA PRO A 360 11.29 6.61 24.82
C PRO A 360 10.11 6.24 25.74
N LYS A 361 8.96 6.91 25.61
CA LYS A 361 7.74 6.57 26.37
C LYS A 361 7.13 5.23 25.96
N LEU A 362 7.29 4.85 24.69
CA LEU A 362 6.79 3.60 24.12
C LEU A 362 7.83 2.47 24.15
N ARG A 363 9.06 2.76 24.61
CA ARG A 363 10.15 1.81 24.58
C ARG A 363 10.06 0.82 25.73
N TYR A 364 9.66 -0.41 25.41
CA TYR A 364 9.58 -1.48 26.39
C TYR A 364 10.99 -1.91 26.86
N LYS A 365 11.17 -2.05 28.17
CA LYS A 365 12.39 -2.62 28.74
C LYS A 365 12.09 -4.06 29.17
N PRO A 366 12.79 -5.08 28.65
CA PRO A 366 12.55 -6.47 29.02
C PRO A 366 12.58 -6.65 30.54
N THR A 367 11.50 -7.22 31.08
CA THR A 367 11.35 -7.53 32.50
C THR A 367 10.32 -8.64 32.69
N THR A 368 10.46 -9.41 33.76
CA THR A 368 9.44 -10.40 34.19
C THR A 368 8.40 -9.81 35.13
N GLU A 369 8.57 -8.57 35.59
CA GLU A 369 7.63 -7.90 36.51
C GLU A 369 6.36 -7.40 35.81
N ARG A 370 6.42 -7.21 34.49
CA ARG A 370 5.35 -6.64 33.70
C ARG A 370 5.39 -7.14 32.26
N LYS A 371 4.24 -7.56 31.75
CA LYS A 371 4.10 -8.00 30.37
C LYS A 371 4.24 -6.84 29.37
N PRO A 372 4.79 -7.08 28.17
CA PRO A 372 4.77 -6.12 27.06
C PRO A 372 3.40 -5.48 26.78
N SER A 373 2.33 -6.27 26.75
CA SER A 373 0.95 -5.80 26.56
C SER A 373 0.50 -4.85 27.69
N GLU A 374 0.73 -5.25 28.95
CA GLU A 374 0.43 -4.44 30.13
C GLU A 374 1.21 -3.13 30.11
N PHE A 375 2.49 -3.16 29.72
CA PHE A 375 3.30 -1.97 29.54
C PHE A 375 2.69 -1.04 28.52
N PHE A 376 2.44 -1.56 27.30
CA PHE A 376 1.90 -0.78 26.20
C PHE A 376 0.58 -0.11 26.60
N GLN A 377 -0.34 -0.84 27.23
CA GLN A 377 -1.64 -0.30 27.69
C GLN A 377 -1.50 0.92 28.63
N SER A 378 -0.42 1.03 29.41
CA SER A 378 -0.23 2.21 30.28
C SER A 378 0.38 3.44 29.61
N VAL A 379 0.96 3.25 28.43
CA VAL A 379 1.61 4.32 27.66
C VAL A 379 0.96 4.53 26.31
N ASP A 380 -0.12 3.80 26.02
CA ASP A 380 -0.86 3.79 24.77
C ASP A 380 -1.37 5.21 24.43
N PRO A 381 -0.91 5.80 23.32
CA PRO A 381 -1.37 7.12 22.89
C PRO A 381 -2.80 7.10 22.36
N THR A 382 -3.37 5.92 22.11
CA THR A 382 -4.68 5.70 21.49
C THR A 382 -5.52 4.66 22.25
N PRO A 383 -5.84 4.88 23.54
CA PRO A 383 -6.48 3.86 24.36
C PRO A 383 -7.79 3.30 23.77
N GLY A 384 -7.85 1.97 23.68
CA GLY A 384 -9.06 1.25 23.27
C GLY A 384 -9.18 0.98 21.77
N VAL A 385 -8.17 1.33 20.97
CA VAL A 385 -8.03 0.84 19.59
C VAL A 385 -7.14 -0.41 19.58
N VAL A 386 -7.23 -1.20 18.51
CA VAL A 386 -6.29 -2.31 18.27
C VAL A 386 -5.05 -1.72 17.61
N GLY A 387 -3.88 -1.82 18.27
CA GLY A 387 -2.66 -1.15 17.83
C GLY A 387 -2.64 0.34 18.19
N VAL A 388 -2.29 1.21 17.24
CA VAL A 388 -2.27 2.68 17.36
C VAL A 388 -3.01 3.44 16.26
N ASN A 389 -3.45 2.75 15.21
CA ASN A 389 -4.23 3.39 14.15
C ASN A 389 -5.71 3.52 14.53
N GLN A 390 -6.44 4.36 13.79
CA GLN A 390 -7.88 4.53 13.93
C GLN A 390 -8.65 3.34 13.33
N LEU A 391 -8.63 2.22 14.06
CA LEU A 391 -9.17 0.92 13.64
C LEU A 391 -10.43 0.56 14.42
N VAL A 392 -11.36 -0.08 13.73
CA VAL A 392 -12.54 -0.71 14.31
C VAL A 392 -12.43 -2.22 14.11
N ALA A 393 -12.53 -2.96 15.21
CA ALA A 393 -12.64 -4.41 15.20
C ALA A 393 -14.06 -4.83 14.75
N PRO A 394 -14.20 -5.59 13.64
CA PRO A 394 -15.47 -6.19 13.26
C PRO A 394 -15.85 -7.31 14.26
N PRO A 395 -17.11 -7.77 14.28
CA PRO A 395 -17.62 -8.71 15.31
C PRO A 395 -16.86 -10.03 15.45
N GLN A 396 -16.17 -10.46 14.40
CA GLN A 396 -15.41 -11.71 14.33
C GLN A 396 -13.95 -11.58 14.79
N PHE A 397 -13.45 -10.36 15.02
CA PHE A 397 -12.09 -10.13 15.49
C PHE A 397 -11.80 -10.98 16.75
N PRO A 398 -10.63 -11.65 16.85
CA PRO A 398 -9.44 -11.52 16.00
C PRO A 398 -9.43 -12.39 14.73
N LYS A 399 -10.54 -13.05 14.36
CA LYS A 399 -10.59 -13.80 13.10
C LYS A 399 -10.58 -12.84 11.91
N VAL A 400 -9.85 -13.24 10.87
CA VAL A 400 -9.83 -12.57 9.57
C VAL A 400 -10.91 -13.15 8.65
N SER A 401 -11.26 -12.47 7.56
CA SER A 401 -12.33 -12.94 6.65
C SER A 401 -12.13 -12.43 5.23
N LEU A 402 -13.01 -12.83 4.30
CA LEU A 402 -12.99 -12.34 2.90
C LEU A 402 -13.13 -10.81 2.78
N VAL A 403 -13.69 -10.15 3.79
CA VAL A 403 -14.00 -8.72 3.77
C VAL A 403 -13.18 -7.91 4.79
N ALA A 404 -12.32 -8.60 5.53
CA ALA A 404 -11.34 -8.04 6.47
C ALA A 404 -10.20 -9.07 6.61
N PRO A 405 -9.35 -9.24 5.58
CA PRO A 405 -8.29 -10.26 5.56
C PRO A 405 -7.16 -9.97 6.56
N ASP A 406 -7.10 -8.72 7.04
CA ASP A 406 -6.27 -8.21 8.14
C ASP A 406 -6.99 -8.22 9.50
N GLY A 407 -8.28 -8.56 9.52
CA GLY A 407 -9.14 -8.62 10.70
C GLY A 407 -9.71 -7.28 11.19
N LEU A 408 -9.35 -6.14 10.60
CA LEU A 408 -9.65 -4.80 11.13
C LEU A 408 -10.16 -3.87 10.02
N ILE A 409 -10.90 -2.83 10.38
CA ILE A 409 -11.40 -1.85 9.40
C ILE A 409 -11.03 -0.44 9.83
N VAL A 410 -10.33 0.32 8.97
CA VAL A 410 -10.06 1.73 9.25
C VAL A 410 -11.35 2.54 9.28
N SER A 411 -11.53 3.31 10.35
CA SER A 411 -12.76 4.05 10.61
C SER A 411 -12.51 5.11 11.68
N GLU A 412 -12.48 6.38 11.27
CA GLU A 412 -12.23 7.49 12.18
C GLU A 412 -13.47 7.84 13.03
N LYS A 413 -13.21 8.25 14.28
CA LYS A 413 -14.25 8.81 15.16
C LYS A 413 -14.91 10.04 14.54
N GLY A 414 -16.24 10.02 14.47
CA GLY A 414 -17.03 11.09 13.86
C GLY A 414 -17.51 10.78 12.44
N PHE A 415 -16.97 9.73 11.81
CA PHE A 415 -17.47 9.16 10.57
C PHE A 415 -18.40 7.97 10.85
N ARG A 416 -18.96 7.40 9.76
CA ARG A 416 -19.62 6.10 9.80
C ARG A 416 -18.63 4.97 9.52
N PHE A 417 -18.97 3.78 9.98
CA PHE A 417 -18.18 2.58 9.79
C PHE A 417 -17.86 2.38 8.30
N ASN A 418 -16.56 2.23 8.00
CA ASN A 418 -16.01 2.03 6.67
C ASN A 418 -16.32 3.15 5.66
N GLU A 419 -16.83 4.32 6.08
CA GLU A 419 -17.23 5.42 5.19
C GLU A 419 -16.04 5.94 4.36
N GLN A 420 -14.88 6.11 4.98
CA GLN A 420 -13.67 6.62 4.32
C GLN A 420 -13.16 5.64 3.25
N ASN A 421 -13.15 4.32 3.52
CA ASN A 421 -12.83 3.29 2.52
C ASN A 421 -13.86 3.25 1.38
N ASN A 422 -15.14 3.32 1.69
CA ASN A 422 -16.20 3.41 0.68
C ASN A 422 -16.04 4.65 -0.20
N ALA A 423 -15.65 5.78 0.41
CA ALA A 423 -15.44 7.03 -0.29
C ALA A 423 -14.26 6.96 -1.26
N VAL A 424 -13.10 6.49 -0.79
CA VAL A 424 -11.92 6.36 -1.66
C VAL A 424 -12.14 5.34 -2.77
N ALA A 425 -12.80 4.20 -2.50
CA ALA A 425 -13.16 3.22 -3.52
C ALA A 425 -14.08 3.81 -4.59
N ALA A 426 -15.11 4.57 -4.19
CA ALA A 426 -15.99 5.25 -5.13
C ALA A 426 -15.23 6.25 -6.01
N TRP A 427 -14.34 7.05 -5.41
CA TRP A 427 -13.54 8.03 -6.15
C TRP A 427 -12.51 7.37 -7.07
N GLN A 428 -11.83 6.31 -6.64
CA GLN A 428 -10.88 5.55 -7.47
C GLN A 428 -11.55 4.99 -8.73
N ASN A 429 -12.80 4.54 -8.66
CA ASN A 429 -13.55 4.09 -9.84
C ASN A 429 -13.88 5.24 -10.84
N THR A 430 -13.72 6.51 -10.45
CA THR A 430 -13.84 7.64 -11.37
C THR A 430 -12.57 7.92 -12.15
N LEU A 431 -11.42 7.38 -11.72
CA LEU A 431 -10.13 7.65 -12.34
C LEU A 431 -9.97 6.88 -13.64
N ASN A 432 -9.51 7.59 -14.67
CA ASN A 432 -8.98 7.00 -15.89
C ASN A 432 -7.54 7.52 -16.09
N PRO A 433 -6.64 6.71 -16.67
CA PRO A 433 -5.30 7.16 -17.01
C PRO A 433 -5.34 8.36 -17.97
N PRO A 434 -4.45 9.36 -17.80
CA PRO A 434 -4.27 10.38 -18.82
C PRO A 434 -3.78 9.78 -20.13
N ASP A 435 -4.03 10.48 -21.24
CA ASP A 435 -3.55 10.03 -22.54
C ASP A 435 -2.00 9.96 -22.58
N PRO A 436 -1.43 8.91 -23.21
CA PRO A 436 0.00 8.85 -23.45
C PRO A 436 0.44 9.99 -24.37
N LYS A 437 1.73 10.34 -24.32
CA LYS A 437 2.26 11.45 -25.12
C LYS A 437 2.12 11.24 -26.63
N LYS A 438 2.31 10.00 -27.08
CA LYS A 438 2.16 9.61 -28.49
C LYS A 438 0.85 8.84 -28.62
N ARG A 439 -0.03 9.33 -29.50
CA ARG A 439 -1.25 8.61 -29.87
C ARG A 439 -1.00 7.84 -31.17
N PRO A 440 -1.18 6.52 -31.18
CA PRO A 440 -1.18 5.76 -32.43
C PRO A 440 -2.37 6.15 -33.32
N THR A 441 -2.27 5.85 -34.62
CA THR A 441 -3.39 6.02 -35.55
C THR A 441 -4.43 4.92 -35.36
N ALA A 442 -5.66 5.14 -35.83
CA ALA A 442 -6.72 4.13 -35.78
C ALA A 442 -6.33 2.82 -36.48
N GLU A 443 -5.59 2.90 -37.59
CA GLU A 443 -5.08 1.74 -38.32
C GLU A 443 -4.05 0.94 -37.50
N GLN A 444 -3.13 1.62 -36.80
CA GLN A 444 -2.18 0.95 -35.91
C GLN A 444 -2.87 0.27 -34.74
N ILE A 445 -3.90 0.91 -34.17
CA ILE A 445 -4.71 0.37 -33.08
C ILE A 445 -5.45 -0.89 -33.54
N GLU A 446 -6.14 -0.85 -34.68
CA GLU A 446 -6.88 -2.02 -35.18
C GLU A 446 -5.92 -3.17 -35.52
N ARG A 447 -4.80 -2.86 -36.18
CA ARG A 447 -3.77 -3.86 -36.48
C ARG A 447 -3.21 -4.52 -35.22
N GLY A 448 -2.93 -3.72 -34.19
CA GLY A 448 -2.47 -4.23 -32.89
C GLY A 448 -3.50 -5.11 -32.21
N ARG A 449 -4.77 -4.72 -32.26
CA ARG A 449 -5.89 -5.51 -31.72
C ARG A 449 -6.04 -6.85 -32.45
N GLU A 450 -5.95 -6.88 -33.78
CA GLU A 450 -5.98 -8.14 -34.55
C GLU A 450 -4.86 -9.09 -34.13
N VAL A 451 -3.63 -8.58 -33.99
CA VAL A 451 -2.47 -9.38 -33.56
C VAL A 451 -2.65 -9.86 -32.12
N PHE A 452 -3.16 -9.01 -31.23
CA PHE A 452 -3.45 -9.37 -29.83
C PHE A 452 -4.46 -10.52 -29.73
N VAL A 453 -5.50 -10.49 -30.55
CA VAL A 453 -6.48 -11.59 -30.66
C VAL A 453 -5.82 -12.85 -31.24
N LYS A 454 -5.08 -12.72 -32.35
CA LYS A 454 -4.39 -13.83 -33.02
C LYS A 454 -3.36 -14.51 -32.12
N ALA A 455 -2.69 -13.76 -31.25
CA ALA A 455 -1.74 -14.26 -30.26
C ALA A 455 -2.42 -14.96 -29.06
N GLY A 456 -3.75 -14.95 -28.98
CA GLY A 456 -4.51 -15.61 -27.92
C GLY A 456 -4.54 -14.85 -26.59
N CYS A 457 -4.09 -13.59 -26.56
CA CYS A 457 -4.06 -12.77 -25.34
C CYS A 457 -5.46 -12.59 -24.73
N VAL A 458 -6.49 -12.60 -25.57
CA VAL A 458 -7.91 -12.52 -25.18
C VAL A 458 -8.43 -13.74 -24.40
N SER A 459 -7.65 -14.81 -24.23
CA SER A 459 -8.03 -15.89 -23.32
C SER A 459 -8.02 -15.45 -21.84
N CYS A 460 -7.17 -14.49 -21.50
CA CYS A 460 -7.09 -13.87 -20.17
C CYS A 460 -7.51 -12.40 -20.20
N HIS A 461 -7.08 -11.65 -21.20
CA HIS A 461 -7.29 -10.20 -21.29
C HIS A 461 -8.41 -9.87 -22.28
N ALA A 462 -9.66 -9.99 -21.82
CA ALA A 462 -10.86 -9.85 -22.65
C ALA A 462 -11.83 -8.78 -22.13
N GLY A 463 -12.86 -8.49 -22.93
CA GLY A 463 -13.91 -7.55 -22.56
C GLY A 463 -13.46 -6.10 -22.56
N ALA A 464 -14.35 -5.21 -22.08
CA ALA A 464 -14.12 -3.77 -22.05
C ALA A 464 -12.87 -3.37 -21.22
N HIS A 465 -12.61 -4.10 -20.14
CA HIS A 465 -11.49 -3.81 -19.22
C HIS A 465 -10.21 -4.62 -19.52
N LEU A 466 -10.20 -5.44 -20.58
CA LEU A 466 -9.07 -6.32 -20.92
C LEU A 466 -8.61 -7.21 -19.75
N THR A 467 -9.58 -7.75 -19.01
CA THR A 467 -9.39 -8.77 -17.98
C THR A 467 -10.61 -9.68 -17.94
N ASN A 468 -10.40 -10.97 -17.68
CA ASN A 468 -11.46 -11.96 -17.50
C ASN A 468 -11.91 -12.10 -16.04
N HIS A 469 -11.39 -11.24 -15.14
CA HIS A 469 -11.70 -11.22 -13.71
C HIS A 469 -11.39 -12.53 -12.97
N ARG A 470 -10.40 -13.30 -13.46
CA ARG A 470 -9.96 -14.57 -12.87
C ARG A 470 -8.62 -14.45 -12.15
N VAL A 471 -8.41 -15.35 -11.19
CA VAL A 471 -7.13 -15.69 -10.59
C VAL A 471 -6.55 -16.91 -11.30
N VAL A 472 -5.34 -16.76 -11.81
CA VAL A 472 -4.59 -17.78 -12.52
C VAL A 472 -3.57 -18.40 -11.57
N SER A 473 -3.54 -19.73 -11.49
CA SER A 473 -2.58 -20.47 -10.66
C SER A 473 -1.14 -20.05 -10.93
N SER A 474 -0.37 -19.81 -9.87
CA SER A 474 1.06 -19.48 -9.94
C SER A 474 1.87 -20.55 -10.68
N GLN A 475 1.48 -21.83 -10.57
CA GLN A 475 2.10 -22.94 -11.30
C GLN A 475 1.84 -22.90 -12.80
N PHE A 476 0.67 -22.42 -13.22
CA PHE A 476 0.32 -22.32 -14.64
C PHE A 476 0.97 -21.09 -15.28
N ILE A 477 0.83 -19.91 -14.65
CA ILE A 477 1.40 -18.67 -15.21
C ILE A 477 2.92 -18.62 -15.06
N GLY A 478 3.47 -19.34 -14.08
CA GLY A 478 4.91 -19.54 -13.89
C GLY A 478 5.67 -18.31 -13.45
N THR A 479 5.00 -17.28 -12.96
CA THR A 479 5.63 -16.09 -12.35
C THR A 479 6.14 -16.44 -10.95
N GLU A 480 6.99 -15.59 -10.37
CA GLU A 480 7.57 -15.83 -9.03
C GLU A 480 6.44 -16.20 -8.04
N PRO A 481 6.53 -17.35 -7.32
CA PRO A 481 5.38 -17.92 -6.62
C PRO A 481 5.26 -17.50 -5.14
N SER A 482 6.25 -16.81 -4.57
CA SER A 482 6.30 -16.55 -3.12
C SER A 482 5.11 -15.69 -2.68
N ARG A 483 4.80 -14.64 -3.45
CA ARG A 483 3.71 -13.70 -3.15
C ARG A 483 2.33 -14.35 -3.27
N ALA A 484 2.13 -15.26 -4.21
CA ALA A 484 0.89 -16.02 -4.36
C ALA A 484 0.51 -16.83 -3.10
N GLN A 485 1.47 -17.13 -2.21
CA GLN A 485 1.26 -17.89 -0.98
C GLN A 485 1.07 -17.02 0.27
N ALA A 486 1.16 -15.69 0.16
CA ALA A 486 1.30 -14.81 1.31
C ALA A 486 0.14 -14.90 2.31
N LEU A 487 -1.09 -15.10 1.82
CA LEU A 487 -2.27 -15.19 2.68
C LEU A 487 -2.55 -16.60 3.21
N LYS A 488 -1.74 -17.60 2.88
CA LYS A 488 -2.00 -19.01 3.23
C LYS A 488 -2.27 -19.22 4.71
N LYS A 489 -1.52 -18.55 5.57
CA LYS A 489 -1.59 -18.74 7.02
C LYS A 489 -2.88 -18.20 7.65
N THR A 490 -3.59 -17.31 6.95
CA THR A 490 -4.90 -16.78 7.37
C THR A 490 -5.96 -17.87 7.52
N GLU A 491 -5.79 -19.02 6.85
CA GLU A 491 -6.69 -20.19 6.97
C GLU A 491 -6.90 -20.61 8.43
N LYS A 492 -5.87 -20.47 9.27
CA LYS A 492 -5.91 -20.86 10.69
C LYS A 492 -6.86 -20.02 11.53
N VAL A 493 -7.16 -18.81 11.08
CA VAL A 493 -7.97 -17.82 11.80
C VAL A 493 -9.10 -17.27 10.93
N PHE A 494 -9.51 -18.00 9.90
CA PHE A 494 -10.53 -17.54 8.96
C PHE A 494 -11.94 -17.66 9.56
N GLY A 495 -12.70 -16.57 9.49
CA GLY A 495 -14.05 -16.41 10.01
C GLY A 495 -15.06 -16.07 8.94
N GLU A 496 -16.31 -15.84 9.38
CA GLU A 496 -17.38 -15.42 8.47
C GLU A 496 -17.16 -13.99 7.95
N ALA A 497 -17.60 -13.73 6.73
CA ALA A 497 -17.59 -12.40 6.14
C ALA A 497 -18.76 -11.57 6.67
N VAL A 498 -18.55 -10.89 7.80
CA VAL A 498 -19.52 -9.98 8.41
C VAL A 498 -18.92 -8.61 8.67
N LEU A 499 -19.75 -7.57 8.60
CA LEU A 499 -19.38 -6.17 8.77
C LEU A 499 -20.48 -5.42 9.54
N TYR A 500 -20.16 -4.32 10.21
CA TYR A 500 -21.21 -3.42 10.70
C TYR A 500 -21.92 -2.73 9.53
N ALA A 501 -23.18 -2.33 9.72
CA ALA A 501 -23.93 -1.61 8.71
C ALA A 501 -23.26 -0.26 8.37
N PRO A 502 -23.19 0.16 7.09
CA PRO A 502 -22.56 1.41 6.65
C PRO A 502 -23.05 2.72 7.30
N ASP A 503 -24.21 2.74 7.95
CA ASP A 503 -24.72 3.89 8.70
C ASP A 503 -24.36 3.88 10.19
N THR A 504 -23.67 2.84 10.66
CA THR A 504 -23.20 2.72 12.05
C THR A 504 -22.20 3.85 12.34
N PRO A 505 -22.42 4.69 13.37
CA PRO A 505 -21.47 5.74 13.74
C PRO A 505 -20.21 5.14 14.39
N VAL A 506 -19.09 5.88 14.32
CA VAL A 506 -17.85 5.55 15.01
C VAL A 506 -17.65 6.56 16.15
N PRO A 507 -17.53 6.12 17.43
CA PRO A 507 -17.32 4.74 17.89
C PRO A 507 -18.56 3.85 17.79
N ILE A 508 -18.34 2.54 17.60
CA ILE A 508 -19.40 1.56 17.37
C ILE A 508 -20.31 1.40 18.60
N PRO A 509 -21.64 1.60 18.47
CA PRO A 509 -22.60 1.32 19.54
C PRO A 509 -22.69 -0.17 19.89
N LYS A 510 -22.98 -0.50 21.16
CA LYS A 510 -23.06 -1.89 21.64
C LYS A 510 -24.07 -2.77 20.88
N ASN A 511 -25.13 -2.17 20.34
CA ASN A 511 -26.20 -2.83 19.60
C ASN A 511 -26.14 -2.51 18.08
N ALA A 512 -24.95 -2.18 17.56
CA ALA A 512 -24.75 -1.93 16.14
C ALA A 512 -25.21 -3.12 15.30
N LYS A 513 -25.87 -2.82 14.18
CA LYS A 513 -26.35 -3.85 13.25
C LYS A 513 -25.16 -4.49 12.54
N VAL A 514 -25.12 -5.82 12.55
CA VAL A 514 -24.13 -6.62 11.83
C VAL A 514 -24.78 -7.20 10.58
N LEU A 515 -24.10 -7.10 9.46
CA LEU A 515 -24.52 -7.59 8.15
C LEU A 515 -23.63 -8.74 7.72
N LYS A 516 -24.25 -9.80 7.21
CA LYS A 516 -23.54 -10.84 6.48
C LYS A 516 -23.28 -10.36 5.06
N VAL A 517 -22.02 -10.34 4.64
CA VAL A 517 -21.66 -9.95 3.28
C VAL A 517 -21.99 -11.11 2.34
N PRO A 518 -22.72 -10.88 1.23
CA PRO A 518 -23.02 -11.94 0.27
C PRO A 518 -21.74 -12.47 -0.39
N THR A 519 -21.48 -13.77 -0.27
CA THR A 519 -20.31 -14.43 -0.86
C THR A 519 -20.67 -15.69 -1.67
N ASP A 520 -21.94 -16.11 -1.66
CA ASP A 520 -22.40 -17.34 -2.33
C ASP A 520 -22.21 -17.32 -3.85
N HIS A 521 -22.11 -16.12 -4.44
CA HIS A 521 -21.86 -15.93 -5.87
C HIS A 521 -20.39 -16.07 -6.27
N LEU A 522 -19.47 -16.13 -5.30
CA LEU A 522 -18.03 -16.22 -5.56
C LEU A 522 -17.62 -17.66 -5.86
N ASP A 523 -16.78 -17.83 -6.87
CA ASP A 523 -16.20 -19.13 -7.23
C ASP A 523 -15.22 -19.58 -6.14
N LYS A 524 -15.54 -20.69 -5.48
CA LYS A 524 -14.75 -21.23 -4.36
C LYS A 524 -13.31 -21.55 -4.76
N GLU A 525 -13.06 -22.02 -5.98
CA GLU A 525 -11.69 -22.31 -6.43
C GLU A 525 -10.91 -21.02 -6.68
N GLN A 526 -11.57 -19.95 -7.13
CA GLN A 526 -10.93 -18.64 -7.27
C GLN A 526 -10.52 -18.07 -5.90
N ILE A 527 -11.39 -18.18 -4.89
CA ILE A 527 -11.06 -17.78 -3.52
C ILE A 527 -9.92 -18.64 -2.95
N ARG A 528 -9.96 -19.95 -3.17
CA ARG A 528 -8.91 -20.88 -2.74
C ARG A 528 -7.55 -20.56 -3.39
N LEU A 529 -7.54 -20.15 -4.65
CA LEU A 529 -6.34 -19.64 -5.33
C LEU A 529 -5.89 -18.29 -4.78
N ALA A 530 -6.82 -17.35 -4.58
CA ALA A 530 -6.49 -15.99 -4.13
C ALA A 530 -5.86 -15.92 -2.73
N PHE A 531 -6.29 -16.81 -1.83
CA PHE A 531 -5.79 -16.90 -0.45
C PHE A 531 -4.74 -18.00 -0.23
N ALA A 532 -4.49 -18.85 -1.24
CA ALA A 532 -3.61 -20.02 -1.14
C ALA A 532 -3.96 -21.02 -0.01
N HIS A 533 -5.23 -21.07 0.40
CA HIS A 533 -5.69 -21.99 1.45
C HIS A 533 -5.61 -23.47 1.03
N GLY A 534 -5.45 -24.34 2.03
CA GLY A 534 -5.28 -25.78 1.84
C GLY A 534 -3.99 -26.11 1.07
N ASN A 535 -4.13 -26.96 0.04
CA ASN A 535 -3.03 -27.36 -0.84
C ASN A 535 -2.86 -26.44 -2.07
N SER A 536 -3.52 -25.29 -2.09
CA SER A 536 -3.48 -24.36 -3.21
C SER A 536 -2.06 -23.83 -3.45
N PRO A 537 -1.58 -23.78 -4.71
CA PRO A 537 -0.33 -23.11 -5.06
C PRO A 537 -0.47 -21.58 -5.05
N GLY A 538 -1.66 -21.05 -4.73
CA GLY A 538 -1.93 -19.64 -4.86
C GLY A 538 -2.06 -19.23 -6.31
N GLY A 539 -2.36 -17.96 -6.55
CA GLY A 539 -2.41 -17.43 -7.91
C GLY A 539 -2.28 -15.92 -7.95
N TYR A 540 -2.35 -15.41 -9.18
CA TYR A 540 -2.36 -13.99 -9.48
C TYR A 540 -3.59 -13.64 -10.28
N LYS A 541 -4.26 -12.54 -9.91
CA LYS A 541 -5.39 -12.05 -10.71
C LYS A 541 -4.89 -11.56 -12.07
N VAL A 542 -5.70 -11.74 -13.10
CA VAL A 542 -5.44 -11.14 -14.41
C VAL A 542 -5.71 -9.64 -14.32
N PRO A 543 -4.70 -8.77 -14.42
CA PRO A 543 -4.93 -7.34 -14.33
C PRO A 543 -5.63 -6.80 -15.58
N SER A 544 -6.42 -5.75 -15.40
CA SER A 544 -6.80 -4.82 -16.45
C SER A 544 -5.55 -4.32 -17.17
N LEU A 545 -5.66 -4.14 -18.49
CA LEU A 545 -4.58 -3.55 -19.30
C LEU A 545 -4.82 -2.06 -19.59
N ILE A 546 -5.84 -1.45 -18.97
CA ILE A 546 -6.09 -0.01 -19.07
C ILE A 546 -4.94 0.73 -18.37
N GLY A 547 -4.32 1.70 -19.06
CA GLY A 547 -3.30 2.56 -18.45
C GLY A 547 -1.88 2.00 -18.40
N LEU A 548 -1.57 0.88 -19.08
CA LEU A 548 -0.25 0.25 -19.11
C LEU A 548 0.94 1.18 -19.42
N TYR A 549 0.70 2.30 -20.09
CA TYR A 549 1.73 3.32 -20.35
C TYR A 549 2.29 3.93 -19.05
N TRP A 550 1.48 4.03 -18.00
CA TRP A 550 1.80 4.68 -16.73
C TRP A 550 2.32 3.73 -15.65
N THR A 551 2.31 2.42 -15.91
CA THR A 551 2.49 1.42 -14.85
C THR A 551 3.76 0.60 -14.98
N ALA A 552 4.64 0.88 -15.94
CA ALA A 552 5.93 0.20 -16.03
C ALA A 552 6.80 0.44 -14.77
N PRO A 553 7.52 -0.57 -14.24
CA PRO A 553 7.76 -1.91 -14.81
C PRO A 553 6.55 -2.86 -14.70
N TYR A 554 6.64 -4.09 -15.21
CA TYR A 554 5.46 -4.98 -15.27
C TYR A 554 5.61 -6.28 -14.46
N LEU A 555 4.48 -6.95 -14.27
CA LEU A 555 4.21 -8.09 -13.38
C LEU A 555 4.17 -7.73 -11.89
N HIS A 556 3.68 -8.67 -11.07
CA HIS A 556 3.44 -8.45 -9.65
C HIS A 556 4.71 -8.08 -8.86
N ASP A 557 5.88 -8.58 -9.25
CA ASP A 557 7.17 -8.29 -8.61
C ASP A 557 7.86 -7.05 -9.20
N GLY A 558 7.25 -6.42 -10.21
CA GLY A 558 7.85 -5.34 -11.00
C GLY A 558 9.10 -5.80 -11.77
N GLY A 559 9.34 -7.10 -11.93
CA GLY A 559 10.62 -7.62 -12.42
C GLY A 559 10.88 -7.35 -13.90
N VAL A 560 9.87 -6.91 -14.66
CA VAL A 560 10.00 -6.65 -16.09
C VAL A 560 10.26 -5.18 -16.36
N ALA A 561 11.54 -4.85 -16.42
CA ALA A 561 12.02 -3.51 -16.71
C ALA A 561 13.05 -3.55 -17.83
N VAL A 562 12.93 -2.65 -18.80
CA VAL A 562 13.97 -2.38 -19.79
C VAL A 562 14.13 -0.87 -19.95
N GLY A 563 15.37 -0.40 -19.85
CA GLY A 563 15.69 1.01 -20.01
C GLY A 563 15.55 1.49 -21.46
N ARG A 564 15.59 2.80 -21.66
CA ARG A 564 15.45 3.41 -23.00
C ARG A 564 16.54 2.95 -23.99
N ASN A 565 17.73 2.60 -23.50
CA ASN A 565 18.85 2.14 -24.34
C ASN A 565 18.99 0.60 -24.34
N GLY A 566 17.99 -0.12 -23.83
CA GLY A 566 17.99 -1.58 -23.80
C GLY A 566 18.63 -2.19 -22.55
N GLU A 567 18.82 -1.41 -21.48
CA GLU A 567 19.32 -1.91 -20.20
C GLU A 567 18.34 -2.95 -19.62
N PRO A 568 18.71 -4.24 -19.46
CA PRO A 568 17.76 -5.28 -19.11
C PRO A 568 17.60 -5.45 -17.59
N GLY A 569 16.36 -5.64 -17.15
CA GLY A 569 16.00 -5.99 -15.78
C GLY A 569 16.08 -4.83 -14.79
N ILE A 570 15.57 -5.08 -13.59
CA ILE A 570 15.62 -4.16 -12.45
C ILE A 570 17.08 -3.88 -12.04
N SER A 571 17.95 -4.88 -12.15
CA SER A 571 19.40 -4.72 -11.90
C SER A 571 20.11 -3.84 -12.93
N GLY A 572 19.64 -3.84 -14.18
CA GLY A 572 20.12 -2.96 -15.24
C GLY A 572 19.52 -1.56 -15.20
N THR A 573 18.35 -1.40 -14.58
CA THR A 573 17.55 -0.16 -14.62
C THR A 573 17.37 0.49 -13.24
N VAL A 574 16.33 0.11 -12.51
CA VAL A 574 15.87 0.73 -11.26
C VAL A 574 16.96 0.79 -10.21
N LEU A 575 17.74 -0.29 -10.01
CA LEU A 575 18.84 -0.31 -9.04
C LEU A 575 19.99 0.65 -9.41
N LYS A 576 20.07 1.09 -10.67
CA LYS A 576 21.03 2.08 -11.18
C LYS A 576 20.44 3.48 -11.31
N GLY A 577 19.20 3.70 -10.85
CA GLY A 577 18.50 4.97 -11.00
C GLY A 577 18.10 5.29 -12.44
N ILE A 578 18.01 4.28 -13.32
CA ILE A 578 17.51 4.43 -14.68
C ILE A 578 16.02 4.07 -14.68
N VAL A 579 15.19 5.03 -15.11
CA VAL A 579 13.74 4.84 -15.22
C VAL A 579 13.44 3.83 -16.33
N PRO A 580 12.66 2.77 -16.07
CA PRO A 580 12.22 1.83 -17.10
C PRO A 580 11.45 2.55 -18.21
N ASP A 581 11.74 2.21 -19.47
CA ASP A 581 10.96 2.69 -20.61
C ASP A 581 9.72 1.80 -20.77
N PRO A 582 8.49 2.34 -20.73
CA PRO A 582 7.28 1.51 -20.81
C PRO A 582 7.23 0.67 -22.09
N ARG A 583 7.63 1.22 -23.23
CA ARG A 583 7.57 0.51 -24.52
C ARG A 583 8.56 -0.66 -24.54
N ASN A 584 9.81 -0.43 -24.13
CA ASN A 584 10.82 -1.48 -24.09
C ASN A 584 10.49 -2.55 -23.04
N SER A 585 9.94 -2.15 -21.90
CA SER A 585 9.51 -3.07 -20.83
C SER A 585 8.34 -3.93 -21.28
N LEU A 586 7.37 -3.36 -22.01
CA LEU A 586 6.22 -4.12 -22.53
C LEU A 586 6.64 -5.04 -23.68
N ARG A 587 7.60 -4.61 -24.52
CA ARG A 587 8.23 -5.47 -25.51
C ARG A 587 8.86 -6.71 -24.86
N ALA A 588 9.52 -6.55 -23.71
CA ALA A 588 10.08 -7.66 -22.96
C ALA A 588 9.04 -8.61 -22.33
N LEU A 589 7.75 -8.28 -22.31
CA LEU A 589 6.68 -9.24 -21.99
C LEU A 589 6.34 -10.15 -23.17
N MET A 590 6.62 -9.72 -24.40
CA MET A 590 6.17 -10.39 -25.62
C MET A 590 7.31 -10.94 -26.48
N ASP A 591 8.57 -10.57 -26.21
CA ASP A 591 9.77 -11.06 -26.90
C ASP A 591 10.56 -12.03 -26.01
N ARG A 592 10.70 -13.29 -26.46
CA ARG A 592 11.40 -14.33 -25.68
C ARG A 592 12.86 -14.01 -25.39
N LYS A 593 13.60 -13.49 -26.36
CA LYS A 593 15.04 -13.26 -26.23
C LYS A 593 15.31 -12.10 -25.28
N LEU A 594 14.55 -11.01 -25.45
CA LEU A 594 14.64 -9.87 -24.54
C LEU A 594 14.19 -10.26 -23.13
N ARG A 595 13.14 -11.08 -23.01
CA ARG A 595 12.67 -11.55 -21.70
C ARG A 595 13.71 -12.42 -20.99
N GLU A 596 14.40 -13.29 -21.70
CA GLU A 596 15.49 -14.09 -21.13
C GLU A 596 16.63 -13.20 -20.60
N GLN A 597 16.99 -12.14 -21.31
CA GLN A 597 17.99 -11.17 -20.84
C GLN A 597 17.55 -10.46 -19.56
N VAL A 598 16.28 -10.04 -19.47
CA VAL A 598 15.70 -9.42 -18.26
C VAL A 598 15.76 -10.37 -17.07
N ILE A 599 15.31 -11.61 -17.25
CA ILE A 599 15.30 -12.62 -16.17
C ILE A 599 16.74 -12.92 -15.71
N ASN A 600 17.68 -13.11 -16.63
CA ASN A 600 19.08 -13.39 -16.31
C ASN A 600 19.74 -12.21 -15.58
N ALA A 601 19.46 -10.98 -16.02
CA ALA A 601 19.96 -9.78 -15.33
C ALA A 601 19.43 -9.70 -13.90
N ASN A 602 18.13 -9.96 -13.67
CA ASN A 602 17.57 -9.97 -12.32
C ASN A 602 18.16 -11.09 -11.47
N LYS A 603 18.23 -12.32 -12.00
CA LYS A 603 18.80 -13.48 -11.32
C LYS A 603 20.28 -13.34 -10.99
N SER A 604 21.04 -12.48 -11.66
CA SER A 604 22.43 -12.18 -11.27
C SER A 604 22.56 -11.28 -10.02
N SER A 605 21.47 -10.66 -9.55
CA SER A 605 21.48 -9.78 -8.39
C SER A 605 21.08 -10.54 -7.13
N LYS A 606 22.01 -10.69 -6.17
CA LYS A 606 21.71 -11.26 -4.85
C LYS A 606 20.63 -10.48 -4.11
N GLN A 607 20.66 -9.15 -4.24
CA GLN A 607 19.65 -8.26 -3.66
C GLN A 607 18.23 -8.62 -4.12
N LEU A 608 18.03 -8.90 -5.41
CA LEU A 608 16.73 -9.24 -5.96
C LEU A 608 16.30 -10.67 -5.64
N GLN A 609 17.26 -11.60 -5.54
CA GLN A 609 16.98 -12.97 -5.09
C GLN A 609 16.46 -12.99 -3.64
N ASP A 610 17.01 -12.15 -2.77
CA ASP A 610 16.62 -12.09 -1.35
C ASP A 610 15.19 -11.61 -1.11
N VAL A 611 14.62 -10.92 -2.11
CA VAL A 611 13.30 -10.29 -2.03
C VAL A 611 12.37 -10.82 -3.12
N HIS A 612 12.71 -11.96 -3.73
CA HIS A 612 11.84 -12.67 -4.67
C HIS A 612 11.43 -11.85 -5.91
N VAL A 613 12.35 -11.05 -6.47
CA VAL A 613 12.10 -10.27 -7.70
C VAL A 613 12.88 -10.88 -8.87
N SER A 614 12.15 -11.42 -9.85
CA SER A 614 12.75 -12.18 -10.96
C SER A 614 12.27 -11.74 -12.33
N GLY A 615 11.02 -11.27 -12.45
CA GLY A 615 10.35 -11.02 -13.72
C GLY A 615 10.11 -12.30 -14.52
N GLU A 616 10.06 -13.48 -13.90
CA GLU A 616 9.81 -14.74 -14.62
C GLU A 616 8.32 -14.98 -14.90
N GLY A 617 8.00 -16.03 -15.67
CA GLY A 617 6.62 -16.40 -16.01
C GLY A 617 6.01 -15.65 -17.19
N HIS A 618 4.69 -15.74 -17.33
CA HIS A 618 3.89 -15.09 -18.38
C HIS A 618 4.44 -15.37 -19.80
N ARG A 619 4.54 -16.66 -20.18
CA ARG A 619 5.21 -17.09 -21.42
C ARG A 619 4.31 -17.00 -22.66
N TYR A 620 3.80 -15.81 -22.95
CA TYR A 620 2.98 -15.51 -24.13
C TYR A 620 3.74 -14.56 -25.06
N TRP A 621 4.00 -14.99 -26.30
CA TRP A 621 5.02 -14.37 -27.14
C TRP A 621 4.46 -13.88 -28.48
N ILE A 622 4.79 -12.65 -28.82
CA ILE A 622 4.52 -12.01 -30.11
C ILE A 622 5.89 -11.66 -30.69
N ASP A 623 6.59 -12.66 -31.21
CA ASP A 623 7.92 -12.54 -31.79
C ASP A 623 8.04 -13.38 -33.09
N GLU A 624 9.17 -13.25 -33.79
CA GLU A 624 9.42 -13.92 -35.07
C GLU A 624 9.29 -15.45 -34.99
N ALA A 625 9.71 -16.04 -33.87
CA ALA A 625 9.64 -17.49 -33.68
C ALA A 625 8.22 -17.99 -33.35
N SER A 626 7.31 -17.09 -32.99
CA SER A 626 5.87 -17.34 -32.89
C SER A 626 5.12 -16.97 -34.18
N GLY A 627 5.84 -16.57 -35.24
CA GLY A 627 5.27 -16.22 -36.54
C GLY A 627 4.72 -14.80 -36.64
N PHE A 628 5.17 -13.89 -35.78
CA PHE A 628 4.80 -12.46 -35.81
C PHE A 628 5.97 -11.58 -36.25
N THR A 629 5.70 -10.52 -37.00
CA THR A 629 6.74 -9.54 -37.39
C THR A 629 7.00 -8.51 -36.28
N LYS A 630 8.10 -7.75 -36.39
CA LYS A 630 8.38 -6.64 -35.47
C LYS A 630 7.32 -5.55 -35.56
N GLU A 631 6.79 -5.30 -36.75
CA GLU A 631 5.72 -4.33 -36.98
C GLU A 631 4.42 -4.79 -36.31
N GLU A 632 4.11 -6.09 -36.34
CA GLU A 632 2.98 -6.66 -35.61
C GLU A 632 3.15 -6.53 -34.08
N GLN A 633 4.36 -6.79 -33.56
CA GLN A 633 4.67 -6.59 -32.15
C GLN A 633 4.54 -5.12 -31.72
N GLU A 634 5.07 -4.18 -32.51
CA GLU A 634 4.93 -2.74 -32.24
C GLU A 634 3.48 -2.26 -32.31
N ALA A 635 2.68 -2.82 -33.24
CA ALA A 635 1.26 -2.51 -33.33
C ALA A 635 0.51 -2.95 -32.07
N VAL A 636 0.84 -4.10 -31.47
CA VAL A 636 0.24 -4.54 -30.20
C VAL A 636 0.60 -3.57 -29.06
N ILE A 637 1.85 -3.11 -28.99
CA ILE A 637 2.25 -2.12 -27.98
C ILE A 637 1.50 -0.80 -28.18
N ASP A 638 1.36 -0.34 -29.42
CA ASP A 638 0.58 0.85 -29.76
C ASP A 638 -0.89 0.69 -29.34
N TYR A 639 -1.52 -0.44 -29.66
CA TYR A 639 -2.87 -0.77 -29.22
C TYR A 639 -3.00 -0.70 -27.70
N LEU A 640 -2.15 -1.42 -26.95
CA LEU A 640 -2.20 -1.47 -25.49
C LEU A 640 -1.99 -0.10 -24.83
N PHE A 641 -1.12 0.74 -25.38
CA PHE A 641 -0.95 2.11 -24.86
C PHE A 641 -2.09 3.06 -25.19
N SER A 642 -2.91 2.74 -26.20
CA SER A 642 -4.08 3.54 -26.54
C SER A 642 -5.28 3.30 -25.60
N VAL A 643 -5.24 2.24 -24.78
CA VAL A 643 -6.36 1.87 -23.90
C VAL A 643 -6.32 2.72 -22.63
N THR A 644 -7.12 3.79 -22.61
CA THR A 644 -7.24 4.72 -21.47
C THR A 644 -8.63 4.75 -20.83
N SER A 645 -9.58 4.00 -21.37
CA SER A 645 -10.91 3.77 -20.80
C SER A 645 -11.49 2.45 -21.30
N PRO A 646 -12.55 1.92 -20.66
CA PRO A 646 -13.25 0.71 -21.11
C PRO A 646 -13.96 0.86 -22.47
#